data_AF-A0A5C5V5P4-F1
#
_entry.id   AF-A0A5C5V5P4-F1
#
_cell.length_a   1.000
_cell.length_b   1.000
_cell.length_c   1.000
_cell.angle_alpha   90.00
_cell.angle_beta   90.00
_cell.angle_gamma   90.00
#
_symmetry.space_group_name_H-M   'P 1'
#
loop_
_entity.id
_entity.type
_entity.pdbx_description
1 polymer ?
#
loop_
_entity_poly.entity_id
_entity_poly.type
_entity_poly.pdbx_seq_one_letter_code
_entity_poly.pdbx_strand_id
1 'polypeptide(L)'
;MIHTSARRVAATFLTMLIIGPAVVVAQQVAFPGAEGYGKHTTGGRGGAVYEVTTLNPTGPGSLGAALDASGPRTVVFRVSGTIDGNFDIDNDNVTIAGQTAPGGGIAIKGNLSIDASNVSIRYIRVRDEVSGDALGGRYQENIIIDHVSTSWSSDEVLSIYHGEDVTIQWSMITEAGSSDHKFGGIWGNNHGTYHHKLIAHNASRNPRWASGSKHNDYRNNVVYNWGYNSSYGGEAQQVGNPNFDFTTINMIGNYYKAGPATSSGVRDRIVEPSARGSGDEGSWYVADNVVEGYPAVSDNNWLGVDGDEYIRLDQPWDAMAINEQTAQDAFKSVLSHVGASLPSRDSVDSRIIQEVRAGTATFVSNGLIESPSDVGGWPTLSSTPAPADNDHDGMPNEWELRRGLDPDLASDRNDDFDSDGYTNLEEYLNELGAFPAVTALNFHGGMSTRFAEEGNWDFDWQPSRLDTAVVPAGTAVVDAKGQHAGTIQVAPHSGQSARLDINGGWLEVVDTLEIAAAGADGQVNLSDGELRVGTVTKGIGGAFNLTGGVLSANIVEFDLVNNGATISPGESVGATTVLGGLSLNSGVLAIELASPSQVDLVDVTGGASLGGDLVVSLLDGFSPTTGSWVIMTATDFSGSFASVSPGFKVSQQGENLVLSVVVELPGDFNADGTVDAADYTVWRDNLGGTFDLNGNGDETGDSAGTVDASDYAVWRSNYGATVQPATNSENSNAIPEPATLLQLSTLIATYRLLSFRHSP
;
A
#
# COMPACT_ATOMS: atom_id res chain seq x y z
N MET A 1 54.50 -14.18 71.98
CA MET A 1 54.25 -12.73 72.10
C MET A 1 54.85 -12.02 70.89
N ILE A 2 54.18 -12.08 69.74
CA ILE A 2 54.38 -11.19 68.60
C ILE A 2 53.01 -11.09 67.94
N HIS A 3 52.28 -9.99 68.16
CA HIS A 3 51.03 -9.69 67.47
C HIS A 3 51.28 -8.53 66.51
N THR A 4 51.30 -8.86 65.22
CA THR A 4 51.28 -7.95 64.09
C THR A 4 49.86 -7.41 63.88
N SER A 5 49.70 -6.09 63.92
CA SER A 5 48.46 -5.38 63.59
C SER A 5 48.47 -4.96 62.11
N ALA A 6 47.62 -5.62 61.31
CA ALA A 6 47.38 -5.27 59.92
C ALA A 6 46.49 -4.03 59.81
N ARG A 7 46.99 -2.98 59.14
CA ARG A 7 46.21 -1.80 58.75
C ARG A 7 45.40 -2.13 57.49
N ARG A 8 44.09 -1.98 57.56
CA ARG A 8 43.17 -2.07 56.41
C ARG A 8 43.30 -0.80 55.56
N VAL A 9 43.65 -0.96 54.28
CA VAL A 9 43.56 0.08 53.24
C VAL A 9 42.13 0.03 52.70
N ALA A 10 41.38 1.12 52.87
CA ALA A 10 40.09 1.31 52.21
C ALA A 10 40.36 1.85 50.80
N ALA A 11 40.05 1.04 49.77
CA ALA A 11 40.06 1.49 48.39
C ALA A 11 38.70 2.14 48.08
N THR A 12 38.70 3.45 47.88
CA THR A 12 37.54 4.20 47.37
C THR A 12 37.48 4.00 45.86
N PHE A 13 36.55 3.17 45.38
CA PHE A 13 36.21 3.09 43.96
C PHE A 13 35.38 4.32 43.58
N LEU A 14 35.97 5.20 42.77
CA LEU A 14 35.28 6.31 42.11
C LEU A 14 34.62 5.74 40.84
N THR A 15 33.32 5.46 40.89
CA THR A 15 32.54 5.07 39.72
C THR A 15 32.33 6.32 38.85
N MET A 16 33.06 6.44 37.75
CA MET A 16 32.75 7.41 36.70
C MET A 16 31.45 6.98 36.02
N LEU A 17 30.36 7.70 36.29
CA LEU A 17 29.11 7.57 35.56
C LEU A 17 29.31 8.20 34.18
N ILE A 18 29.51 7.38 33.15
CA ILE A 18 29.46 7.83 31.75
C ILE A 18 27.98 8.09 31.45
N ILE A 19 27.57 9.35 31.54
CA ILE A 19 26.26 9.79 31.04
C ILE A 19 26.44 9.92 29.52
N GLY A 20 26.06 8.87 28.78
CA GLY A 20 25.90 8.97 27.33
C GLY A 20 24.74 9.92 27.00
N PRO A 21 24.73 10.55 25.81
CA PRO A 21 23.56 11.30 25.37
C PRO A 21 22.36 10.35 25.34
N ALA A 22 21.26 10.75 26.00
CA ALA A 22 19.99 10.08 25.83
C ALA A 22 19.51 10.38 24.40
N VAL A 23 19.48 9.36 23.56
CA VAL A 23 18.76 9.44 22.28
C VAL A 23 17.28 9.46 22.65
N VAL A 24 16.63 10.59 22.41
CA VAL A 24 15.17 10.70 22.50
C VAL A 24 14.65 10.20 21.17
N VAL A 25 14.13 8.96 21.14
CA VAL A 25 13.37 8.45 20.00
C VAL A 25 11.96 9.03 20.12
N ALA A 26 11.43 9.63 19.05
CA ALA A 26 10.06 10.11 19.02
C ALA A 26 9.10 8.93 19.26
N GLN A 27 7.94 9.18 19.87
CA GLN A 27 6.96 8.11 20.07
C GLN A 27 6.36 7.70 18.73
N GLN A 28 6.53 6.44 18.34
CA GLN A 28 5.98 5.88 17.09
C GLN A 28 4.48 6.21 16.94
N VAL A 29 4.07 6.64 15.77
CA VAL A 29 2.64 6.83 15.47
C VAL A 29 1.95 5.48 15.24
N ALA A 30 0.63 5.45 15.39
CA ALA A 30 -0.20 4.24 15.35
C ALA A 30 -0.08 3.53 14.01
N PHE A 31 -0.09 4.32 12.94
CA PHE A 31 0.15 3.92 11.57
C PHE A 31 0.49 5.19 10.76
N PRO A 32 1.13 5.04 9.59
CA PRO A 32 1.35 6.13 8.67
C PRO A 32 0.01 6.83 8.33
N GLY A 33 -0.10 8.11 8.69
CA GLY A 33 -1.30 8.95 8.47
C GLY A 33 -2.23 9.07 9.68
N ALA A 34 -1.86 8.50 10.83
CA ALA A 34 -2.52 8.76 12.10
C ALA A 34 -2.20 10.16 12.61
N GLU A 35 -3.22 10.97 12.85
CA GLU A 35 -3.05 12.35 13.34
C GLU A 35 -3.82 12.57 14.65
N GLY A 36 -3.67 13.76 15.23
CA GLY A 36 -4.40 14.14 16.44
C GLY A 36 -3.99 13.37 17.69
N TYR A 37 -4.74 13.59 18.77
CA TYR A 37 -4.39 13.06 20.09
C TYR A 37 -4.44 11.52 20.21
N GLY A 38 -5.15 10.85 19.30
CA GLY A 38 -5.18 9.38 19.22
C GLY A 38 -4.00 8.80 18.45
N LYS A 39 -3.13 9.62 17.84
CA LYS A 39 -2.08 9.17 16.92
C LYS A 39 -1.05 8.22 17.51
N HIS A 40 -0.93 8.13 18.84
CA HIS A 40 0.01 7.21 19.49
C HIS A 40 -0.65 5.95 20.06
N THR A 41 -1.90 5.68 19.69
CA THR A 41 -2.62 4.45 20.04
C THR A 41 -1.93 3.25 19.41
N THR A 42 -1.25 2.42 20.21
CA THR A 42 -0.50 1.26 19.71
C THR A 42 -1.39 0.08 19.35
N GLY A 43 -2.61 0.03 19.88
CA GLY A 43 -3.56 -1.06 19.64
C GLY A 43 -2.94 -2.43 19.96
N GLY A 44 -2.91 -3.30 18.95
CA GLY A 44 -2.39 -4.66 19.01
C GLY A 44 -0.89 -4.84 18.77
N ARG A 45 -0.10 -3.77 18.59
CA ARG A 45 1.34 -3.82 18.24
C ARG A 45 2.12 -4.82 19.08
N GLY A 46 2.95 -5.64 18.42
CA GLY A 46 3.78 -6.68 19.07
C GLY A 46 2.98 -7.86 19.67
N GLY A 47 1.69 -7.92 19.39
CA GLY A 47 0.75 -8.86 20.00
C GLY A 47 0.58 -10.20 19.26
N ALA A 48 -0.51 -10.88 19.60
CA ALA A 48 -0.98 -12.07 18.89
C ALA A 48 -1.86 -11.70 17.70
N VAL A 49 -1.91 -12.56 16.69
CA VAL A 49 -2.81 -12.40 15.55
C VAL A 49 -4.04 -13.28 15.72
N TYR A 50 -5.20 -12.69 15.48
CA TYR A 50 -6.49 -13.37 15.49
C TYR A 50 -7.11 -13.27 14.11
N GLU A 51 -7.11 -14.39 13.40
CA GLU A 51 -7.69 -14.49 12.07
C GLU A 51 -9.20 -14.74 12.16
N VAL A 52 -9.99 -13.81 11.65
CA VAL A 52 -11.42 -14.01 11.41
C VAL A 52 -11.58 -14.80 10.11
N THR A 53 -12.03 -16.05 10.24
CA THR A 53 -12.15 -17.04 9.15
C THR A 53 -13.60 -17.47 8.89
N THR A 54 -14.55 -16.91 9.64
CA THR A 54 -15.98 -17.18 9.48
C THR A 54 -16.82 -15.92 9.71
N LEU A 55 -17.98 -15.85 9.05
CA LEU A 55 -18.98 -14.81 9.27
C LEU A 55 -19.93 -15.13 10.44
N ASN A 56 -19.77 -16.28 11.09
CA ASN A 56 -20.48 -16.56 12.33
C ASN A 56 -20.00 -15.58 13.41
N PRO A 57 -20.91 -14.99 14.21
CA PRO A 57 -20.54 -13.97 15.19
C PRO A 57 -19.72 -14.53 16.37
N THR A 58 -19.88 -15.82 16.68
CA THR A 58 -19.23 -16.48 17.82
C THR A 58 -18.62 -17.82 17.43
N GLY A 59 -17.73 -18.34 18.28
CA GLY A 59 -17.01 -19.60 18.10
C GLY A 59 -15.63 -19.44 17.47
N PRO A 60 -14.87 -20.55 17.29
CA PRO A 60 -13.51 -20.49 16.74
C PRO A 60 -13.46 -19.77 15.38
N GLY A 61 -12.51 -18.85 15.22
CA GLY A 61 -12.32 -18.07 13.98
C GLY A 61 -13.34 -16.95 13.76
N SER A 62 -14.20 -16.64 14.73
CA SER A 62 -15.15 -15.52 14.65
C SER A 62 -14.55 -14.20 15.15
N LEU A 63 -15.17 -13.09 14.75
CA LEU A 63 -14.88 -11.77 15.32
C LEU A 63 -15.10 -11.76 16.85
N GLY A 64 -16.20 -12.34 17.34
CA GLY A 64 -16.48 -12.37 18.78
C GLY A 64 -15.36 -13.05 19.57
N ALA A 65 -14.86 -14.20 19.09
CA ALA A 65 -13.74 -14.88 19.75
C ALA A 65 -12.43 -14.07 19.76
N ALA A 66 -12.20 -13.24 18.73
CA ALA A 66 -11.06 -12.34 18.68
C ALA A 66 -11.19 -11.15 19.65
N LEU A 67 -12.40 -10.62 19.83
CA LEU A 67 -12.67 -9.51 20.74
C LEU A 67 -12.69 -9.95 22.22
N ASP A 68 -13.20 -11.16 22.49
CA ASP A 68 -13.20 -11.80 23.81
C ASP A 68 -11.78 -12.11 24.33
N ALA A 69 -10.79 -12.20 23.44
CA ALA A 69 -9.42 -12.48 23.81
C ALA A 69 -8.78 -11.31 24.58
N SER A 70 -7.85 -11.63 25.48
CA SER A 70 -7.12 -10.66 26.30
C SER A 70 -5.68 -10.48 25.82
N GLY A 71 -5.13 -9.29 26.06
CA GLY A 71 -3.75 -8.93 25.73
C GLY A 71 -3.62 -8.26 24.36
N PRO A 72 -2.43 -7.71 24.03
CA PRO A 72 -2.17 -7.09 22.74
C PRO A 72 -2.50 -8.03 21.60
N ARG A 73 -3.40 -7.61 20.71
CA ARG A 73 -3.85 -8.44 19.60
C ARG A 73 -4.27 -7.65 18.36
N THR A 74 -3.94 -8.21 17.21
CA THR A 74 -4.35 -7.68 15.92
C THR A 74 -5.34 -8.64 15.28
N VAL A 75 -6.54 -8.14 14.98
CA VAL A 75 -7.61 -8.86 14.31
C VAL A 75 -7.48 -8.63 12.81
N VAL A 76 -7.23 -9.71 12.07
CA VAL A 76 -7.17 -9.71 10.59
C VAL A 76 -8.32 -10.56 10.03
N PHE A 77 -8.73 -10.31 8.80
CA PHE A 77 -9.90 -10.95 8.18
C PHE A 77 -9.48 -11.78 6.97
N ARG A 78 -9.68 -13.11 7.04
CA ARG A 78 -9.52 -14.02 5.89
C ARG A 78 -10.81 -14.24 5.11
N VAL A 79 -11.88 -13.57 5.52
CA VAL A 79 -13.21 -13.64 4.89
C VAL A 79 -13.74 -12.24 4.68
N SER A 80 -14.70 -12.12 3.77
CA SER A 80 -15.45 -10.89 3.54
C SER A 80 -16.94 -11.21 3.54
N GLY A 81 -17.76 -10.21 3.83
CA GLY A 81 -19.18 -10.41 4.08
C GLY A 81 -19.70 -9.62 5.26
N THR A 82 -20.94 -9.92 5.61
CA THR A 82 -21.64 -9.29 6.74
C THR A 82 -21.69 -10.28 7.91
N ILE A 83 -21.18 -9.86 9.06
CA ILE A 83 -21.26 -10.57 10.33
C ILE A 83 -22.50 -10.04 11.07
N ASP A 84 -23.49 -10.90 11.29
CA ASP A 84 -24.73 -10.53 11.97
C ASP A 84 -24.56 -10.75 13.48
N GLY A 85 -24.46 -9.66 14.24
CA GLY A 85 -24.20 -9.70 15.67
C GLY A 85 -23.84 -8.34 16.28
N ASN A 86 -23.94 -8.31 17.60
CA ASN A 86 -23.55 -7.20 18.45
C ASN A 86 -22.24 -7.57 19.14
N PHE A 87 -21.30 -6.63 19.21
CA PHE A 87 -19.94 -6.87 19.68
C PHE A 87 -19.50 -5.83 20.69
N ASP A 88 -18.78 -6.28 21.72
CA ASP A 88 -18.18 -5.43 22.73
C ASP A 88 -16.66 -5.64 22.72
N ILE A 89 -15.89 -4.55 22.75
CA ILE A 89 -14.45 -4.58 22.95
C ILE A 89 -14.20 -4.41 24.44
N ASP A 90 -14.19 -5.51 25.18
CA ASP A 90 -14.04 -5.53 26.65
C ASP A 90 -12.58 -5.60 27.14
N ASN A 91 -11.64 -5.87 26.23
CA ASN A 91 -10.22 -6.05 26.56
C ASN A 91 -9.33 -5.09 25.78
N ASP A 92 -8.46 -4.38 26.52
CA ASP A 92 -7.51 -3.38 26.01
C ASP A 92 -6.55 -3.93 24.94
N ASN A 93 -5.86 -3.03 24.25
CA ASN A 93 -4.76 -3.30 23.31
C ASN A 93 -5.21 -4.13 22.09
N VAL A 94 -6.10 -3.56 21.28
CA VAL A 94 -6.59 -4.23 20.07
C VAL A 94 -6.48 -3.35 18.84
N THR A 95 -6.01 -3.96 17.75
CA THR A 95 -6.13 -3.41 16.40
C THR A 95 -7.14 -4.24 15.61
N ILE A 96 -8.16 -3.62 15.04
CA ILE A 96 -9.09 -4.25 14.09
C ILE A 96 -8.75 -3.75 12.68
N ALA A 97 -8.13 -4.61 11.88
CA ALA A 97 -7.56 -4.25 10.58
C ALA A 97 -8.46 -4.72 9.41
N GLY A 98 -9.55 -3.98 9.17
CA GLY A 98 -10.54 -4.31 8.13
C GLY A 98 -9.97 -4.34 6.71
N GLN A 99 -8.86 -3.65 6.44
CA GLN A 99 -8.22 -3.63 5.12
C GLN A 99 -7.63 -4.99 4.69
N THR A 100 -7.47 -5.93 5.63
CA THR A 100 -7.03 -7.30 5.34
C THR A 100 -8.13 -8.17 4.73
N ALA A 101 -9.40 -7.78 4.88
CA ALA A 101 -10.52 -8.55 4.35
C ALA A 101 -10.44 -8.66 2.81
N PRO A 102 -10.58 -9.86 2.23
CA PRO A 102 -10.59 -10.03 0.78
C PRO A 102 -11.83 -9.40 0.12
N GLY A 103 -11.89 -9.42 -1.22
CA GLY A 103 -13.10 -9.12 -1.98
C GLY A 103 -13.78 -7.78 -1.63
N GLY A 104 -15.00 -7.83 -1.09
CA GLY A 104 -15.83 -6.66 -0.74
C GLY A 104 -15.61 -6.10 0.66
N GLY A 105 -14.70 -6.66 1.46
CA GLY A 105 -14.45 -6.24 2.83
C GLY A 105 -15.45 -6.77 3.86
N ILE A 106 -15.41 -6.23 5.08
CA ILE A 106 -16.26 -6.69 6.18
C ILE A 106 -17.29 -5.63 6.60
N ALA A 107 -18.47 -6.10 7.02
CA ALA A 107 -19.48 -5.31 7.69
C ALA A 107 -20.01 -6.01 8.94
N ILE A 108 -20.22 -5.26 9.99
CA ILE A 108 -21.00 -5.66 11.17
C ILE A 108 -22.44 -5.21 10.94
N LYS A 109 -23.36 -6.16 11.04
CA LYS A 109 -24.80 -5.92 11.13
C LYS A 109 -25.21 -6.04 12.59
N GLY A 110 -25.31 -4.89 13.25
CA GLY A 110 -25.46 -4.74 14.69
C GLY A 110 -24.56 -3.61 15.19
N ASN A 111 -24.37 -3.54 16.51
CA ASN A 111 -23.52 -2.53 17.13
C ASN A 111 -22.11 -3.04 17.46
N LEU A 112 -21.19 -2.09 17.61
CA LEU A 112 -19.86 -2.30 18.18
C LEU A 112 -19.66 -1.32 19.35
N SER A 113 -19.53 -1.83 20.58
CA SER A 113 -19.21 -1.05 21.78
C SER A 113 -17.71 -1.08 22.05
N ILE A 114 -17.13 0.05 22.42
CA ILE A 114 -15.75 0.20 22.87
C ILE A 114 -15.77 0.42 24.38
N ASP A 115 -15.55 -0.65 25.13
CA ASP A 115 -15.51 -0.69 26.59
C ASP A 115 -14.09 -0.92 27.13
N ALA A 116 -13.09 -0.70 26.27
CA ALA A 116 -11.66 -0.87 26.53
C ALA A 116 -10.82 0.30 25.98
N SER A 117 -9.57 0.39 26.45
CA SER A 117 -8.60 1.42 26.07
C SER A 117 -7.48 0.87 25.18
N ASN A 118 -6.74 1.77 24.52
CA ASN A 118 -5.74 1.44 23.50
C ASN A 118 -6.33 0.63 22.34
N VAL A 119 -7.25 1.25 21.59
CA VAL A 119 -8.07 0.62 20.54
C VAL A 119 -7.87 1.33 19.21
N SER A 120 -7.42 0.57 18.21
CA SER A 120 -7.29 1.03 16.81
C SER A 120 -8.27 0.28 15.93
N ILE A 121 -9.12 0.99 15.18
CA ILE A 121 -10.11 0.40 14.27
C ILE A 121 -9.98 1.04 12.90
N ARG A 122 -9.78 0.20 11.87
CA ARG A 122 -9.62 0.66 10.48
C ARG A 122 -10.45 -0.13 9.48
N TYR A 123 -10.99 0.56 8.47
CA TYR A 123 -11.56 -0.04 7.25
C TYR A 123 -12.69 -1.07 7.45
N ILE A 124 -13.45 -1.01 8.55
CA ILE A 124 -14.65 -1.82 8.74
C ILE A 124 -15.92 -0.99 8.55
N ARG A 125 -17.04 -1.68 8.29
CA ARG A 125 -18.38 -1.08 8.33
C ARG A 125 -19.09 -1.52 9.60
N VAL A 126 -19.78 -0.60 10.26
CA VAL A 126 -20.68 -0.93 11.37
C VAL A 126 -22.02 -0.29 11.12
N ARG A 127 -23.07 -1.12 11.05
CA ARG A 127 -24.41 -0.65 10.73
C ARG A 127 -25.45 -1.33 11.59
N ASP A 128 -26.40 -0.57 12.13
CA ASP A 128 -27.41 -1.09 13.05
C ASP A 128 -28.85 -0.77 12.60
N GLU A 129 -29.77 -1.69 12.92
CA GLU A 129 -31.22 -1.56 12.75
C GLU A 129 -32.00 -1.76 14.06
N VAL A 130 -31.33 -2.18 15.14
CA VAL A 130 -31.99 -2.88 16.25
C VAL A 130 -32.03 -2.06 17.53
N SER A 131 -30.90 -1.59 18.07
CA SER A 131 -30.89 -0.85 19.34
C SER A 131 -29.56 -0.17 19.67
N GLY A 132 -29.60 1.13 19.98
CA GLY A 132 -28.47 1.94 20.42
C GLY A 132 -27.69 2.57 19.27
N ASP A 133 -26.44 2.91 19.61
CA ASP A 133 -25.49 3.48 18.66
C ASP A 133 -24.89 2.38 17.78
N ALA A 134 -24.64 2.66 16.50
CA ALA A 134 -23.96 1.67 15.66
C ALA A 134 -22.52 1.45 16.13
N LEU A 135 -21.77 2.52 16.41
CA LEU A 135 -20.45 2.46 17.03
C LEU A 135 -20.38 3.40 18.23
N GLY A 136 -20.13 2.87 19.42
CA GLY A 136 -20.26 3.62 20.67
C GLY A 136 -19.15 3.34 21.68
N GLY A 137 -18.91 4.25 22.61
CA GLY A 137 -17.95 4.04 23.71
C GLY A 137 -17.81 5.27 24.60
N ARG A 138 -17.50 5.06 25.89
CA ARG A 138 -17.33 6.16 26.85
C ARG A 138 -16.26 5.84 27.88
N TYR A 139 -15.62 6.88 28.40
CA TYR A 139 -14.67 6.79 29.52
C TYR A 139 -13.40 5.98 29.22
N GLN A 140 -13.10 5.75 27.94
CA GLN A 140 -11.91 5.03 27.49
C GLN A 140 -10.83 6.00 27.00
N GLU A 141 -9.59 5.53 26.95
CA GLU A 141 -8.44 6.32 26.53
C GLU A 141 -7.63 5.68 25.40
N ASN A 142 -6.91 6.50 24.64
CA ASN A 142 -6.07 6.07 23.52
C ASN A 142 -6.90 5.32 22.46
N ILE A 143 -7.72 6.06 21.73
CA ILE A 143 -8.58 5.50 20.69
C ILE A 143 -8.31 6.18 19.37
N ILE A 144 -8.11 5.39 18.32
CA ILE A 144 -8.11 5.88 16.94
C ILE A 144 -9.10 5.10 16.08
N ILE A 145 -10.00 5.83 15.44
CA ILE A 145 -10.98 5.31 14.47
C ILE A 145 -10.67 6.00 13.14
N ASP A 146 -10.21 5.22 12.16
CA ASP A 146 -9.72 5.70 10.86
C ASP A 146 -10.38 4.92 9.73
N HIS A 147 -10.88 5.62 8.70
CA HIS A 147 -11.49 4.96 7.54
C HIS A 147 -12.60 3.94 7.88
N VAL A 148 -13.39 4.22 8.93
CA VAL A 148 -14.57 3.40 9.27
C VAL A 148 -15.82 3.99 8.62
N SER A 149 -16.71 3.12 8.13
CA SER A 149 -18.03 3.55 7.66
C SER A 149 -19.10 3.12 8.65
N THR A 150 -19.73 4.10 9.28
CA THR A 150 -20.78 3.90 10.27
C THR A 150 -22.08 4.48 9.72
N SER A 151 -23.13 3.67 9.67
CA SER A 151 -24.42 4.12 9.15
C SER A 151 -25.57 3.29 9.65
N TRP A 152 -26.77 3.83 9.65
CA TRP A 152 -27.96 3.18 10.18
C TRP A 152 -27.82 2.93 11.68
N SER A 153 -28.71 3.55 12.43
CA SER A 153 -28.72 3.49 13.88
C SER A 153 -30.15 3.63 14.37
N SER A 154 -30.39 3.12 15.58
CA SER A 154 -31.66 3.38 16.27
C SER A 154 -31.58 4.58 17.22
N ASP A 155 -30.39 4.90 17.74
CA ASP A 155 -30.09 6.14 18.51
C ASP A 155 -29.08 7.04 17.74
N GLU A 156 -27.77 7.02 18.04
CA GLU A 156 -26.76 7.74 17.25
C GLU A 156 -26.00 6.84 16.26
N VAL A 157 -25.46 7.41 15.20
CA VAL A 157 -24.60 6.63 14.28
C VAL A 157 -23.25 6.32 14.95
N LEU A 158 -22.55 7.33 15.47
CA LEU A 158 -21.25 7.13 16.14
C LEU A 158 -21.09 8.06 17.36
N SER A 159 -20.91 7.49 18.55
CA SER A 159 -20.65 8.28 19.78
C SER A 159 -19.42 7.81 20.55
N ILE A 160 -18.41 8.67 20.69
CA ILE A 160 -17.25 8.47 21.57
C ILE A 160 -17.05 9.73 22.40
N TYR A 161 -17.23 9.64 23.71
CA TYR A 161 -17.14 10.80 24.58
C TYR A 161 -16.77 10.46 26.03
N HIS A 162 -16.39 11.49 26.78
CA HIS A 162 -15.91 11.41 28.16
C HIS A 162 -14.66 10.54 28.36
N GLY A 163 -13.90 10.31 27.29
CA GLY A 163 -12.59 9.66 27.28
C GLY A 163 -11.41 10.65 27.28
N GLU A 164 -10.23 10.13 26.95
CA GLU A 164 -8.95 10.84 26.86
C GLU A 164 -8.20 10.40 25.59
N ASP A 165 -7.49 11.31 24.90
CA ASP A 165 -6.62 10.99 23.77
C ASP A 165 -7.32 10.18 22.66
N VAL A 166 -8.31 10.81 22.04
CA VAL A 166 -9.18 10.18 21.03
C VAL A 166 -9.02 10.87 19.68
N THR A 167 -8.90 10.10 18.60
CA THR A 167 -9.02 10.60 17.23
C THR A 167 -10.05 9.83 16.41
N ILE A 168 -10.92 10.58 15.73
CA ILE A 168 -11.82 10.05 14.70
C ILE A 168 -11.54 10.79 13.40
N GLN A 169 -10.92 10.07 12.48
CA GLN A 169 -10.41 10.59 11.22
C GLN A 169 -10.92 9.81 10.02
N TRP A 170 -11.01 10.48 8.87
CA TRP A 170 -11.30 9.86 7.57
C TRP A 170 -12.49 8.89 7.58
N SER A 171 -13.50 9.09 8.43
CA SER A 171 -14.59 8.14 8.65
C SER A 171 -15.95 8.70 8.20
N MET A 172 -16.89 7.80 7.86
CA MET A 172 -18.25 8.15 7.44
C MET A 172 -19.23 7.95 8.60
N ILE A 173 -20.06 8.96 8.87
CA ILE A 173 -21.10 8.95 9.91
C ILE A 173 -22.40 9.38 9.24
N THR A 174 -23.15 8.41 8.72
CA THR A 174 -24.19 8.69 7.72
C THR A 174 -25.50 7.96 7.93
N GLU A 175 -26.60 8.54 7.45
CA GLU A 175 -27.91 7.88 7.38
C GLU A 175 -28.37 7.27 8.72
N ALA A 176 -28.50 8.09 9.75
CA ALA A 176 -29.18 7.68 10.98
C ALA A 176 -30.61 7.17 10.67
N GLY A 177 -30.99 6.04 11.28
CA GLY A 177 -31.97 5.10 10.73
C GLY A 177 -33.26 4.89 11.52
N SER A 178 -33.66 5.81 12.41
CA SER A 178 -34.91 5.70 13.19
C SER A 178 -35.85 6.88 13.03
N SER A 179 -37.14 6.72 13.34
CA SER A 179 -38.14 7.79 13.16
C SER A 179 -37.93 8.99 14.07
N ASP A 180 -37.39 8.77 15.27
CA ASP A 180 -37.33 9.78 16.32
C ASP A 180 -35.87 10.22 16.63
N HIS A 181 -34.86 9.42 16.26
CA HIS A 181 -33.45 9.63 16.56
C HIS A 181 -32.58 9.50 15.30
N LYS A 182 -32.72 10.47 14.39
CA LYS A 182 -31.87 10.57 13.18
C LYS A 182 -30.59 11.35 13.47
N PHE A 183 -29.76 10.86 14.39
CA PHE A 183 -28.64 11.61 14.95
C PHE A 183 -27.27 11.08 14.54
N GLY A 184 -26.35 12.00 14.19
CA GLY A 184 -24.99 11.64 13.81
C GLY A 184 -24.18 11.07 14.97
N GLY A 185 -24.08 11.79 16.10
CA GLY A 185 -23.24 11.33 17.21
C GLY A 185 -23.17 12.27 18.41
N ILE A 186 -22.81 11.72 19.57
CA ILE A 186 -22.38 12.49 20.75
C ILE A 186 -20.87 12.38 20.92
N TRP A 187 -20.16 13.50 20.82
CA TRP A 187 -18.69 13.56 20.91
C TRP A 187 -18.24 14.50 22.02
N GLY A 188 -17.09 14.24 22.61
CA GLY A 188 -16.51 15.13 23.60
C GLY A 188 -15.55 14.43 24.54
N ASN A 189 -14.26 14.41 24.20
CA ASN A 189 -13.21 13.78 25.00
C ASN A 189 -12.23 14.84 25.49
N ASN A 190 -11.54 14.56 26.60
CA ASN A 190 -10.34 15.34 26.87
C ASN A 190 -9.32 15.04 25.77
N HIS A 191 -8.80 16.07 25.12
CA HIS A 191 -7.90 15.87 23.99
C HIS A 191 -8.56 15.02 22.88
N GLY A 192 -9.72 15.45 22.39
CA GLY A 192 -10.40 14.84 21.26
C GLY A 192 -10.04 15.53 19.93
N THR A 193 -9.61 14.76 18.92
CA THR A 193 -9.40 15.24 17.54
C THR A 193 -10.42 14.62 16.59
N TYR A 194 -11.06 15.47 15.79
CA TYR A 194 -12.11 15.08 14.88
C TYR A 194 -11.85 15.75 13.53
N HIS A 195 -11.21 15.04 12.59
CA HIS A 195 -10.91 15.63 11.27
C HIS A 195 -11.22 14.74 10.05
N HIS A 196 -11.32 15.35 8.87
CA HIS A 196 -11.53 14.68 7.58
C HIS A 196 -12.68 13.66 7.52
N LYS A 197 -13.76 13.85 8.30
CA LYS A 197 -14.94 12.97 8.26
C LYS A 197 -15.98 13.44 7.26
N LEU A 198 -16.80 12.51 6.80
CA LEU A 198 -18.05 12.79 6.11
C LEU A 198 -19.22 12.51 7.04
N ILE A 199 -19.94 13.56 7.42
CA ILE A 199 -21.13 13.50 8.25
C ILE A 199 -22.31 13.89 7.37
N ALA A 200 -23.17 12.93 7.02
CA ALA A 200 -24.15 13.17 5.97
C ALA A 200 -25.50 12.51 6.26
N HIS A 201 -26.59 13.16 5.82
CA HIS A 201 -27.94 12.58 5.89
C HIS A 201 -28.42 12.23 7.30
N ASN A 202 -28.01 13.02 8.30
CA ASN A 202 -28.53 12.93 9.67
C ASN A 202 -29.38 14.17 9.98
N ALA A 203 -30.50 14.04 10.69
CA ALA A 203 -31.38 15.17 10.96
C ALA A 203 -30.77 16.22 11.92
N SER A 204 -29.87 15.80 12.81
CA SER A 204 -29.21 16.63 13.84
C SER A 204 -27.99 15.90 14.44
N ARG A 205 -27.36 16.48 15.47
CA ARG A 205 -26.19 15.96 16.20
C ARG A 205 -25.02 15.65 15.27
N ASN A 206 -24.54 16.66 14.54
CA ASN A 206 -23.41 16.53 13.60
C ASN A 206 -22.15 17.30 14.03
N PRO A 207 -21.54 17.05 15.21
CA PRO A 207 -21.99 16.22 16.34
C PRO A 207 -22.86 17.00 17.33
N ARG A 208 -23.41 16.31 18.34
CA ARG A 208 -23.73 16.95 19.63
C ARG A 208 -22.49 16.87 20.52
N TRP A 209 -22.07 18.00 21.09
CA TRP A 209 -20.99 18.04 22.06
C TRP A 209 -21.48 17.63 23.44
N ALA A 210 -20.80 16.66 24.05
CA ALA A 210 -21.05 16.24 25.41
C ALA A 210 -20.84 17.41 26.39
N SER A 211 -21.62 17.45 27.46
CA SER A 211 -21.38 18.44 28.51
C SER A 211 -20.11 18.10 29.28
N GLY A 212 -19.30 19.09 29.62
CA GLY A 212 -17.98 18.90 30.21
C GLY A 212 -17.02 18.13 29.31
N SER A 213 -17.08 18.37 27.99
CA SER A 213 -16.28 17.64 27.02
C SER A 213 -14.79 17.96 27.06
N LYS A 214 -14.34 18.91 27.87
CA LYS A 214 -12.95 19.36 27.96
C LYS A 214 -12.42 19.84 26.61
N HIS A 215 -11.18 19.51 26.23
CA HIS A 215 -10.51 20.04 25.03
C HIS A 215 -10.82 19.24 23.77
N ASN A 216 -11.46 19.86 22.78
CA ASN A 216 -11.84 19.21 21.53
C ASN A 216 -11.47 20.05 20.30
N ASP A 217 -10.96 19.38 19.28
CA ASP A 217 -10.51 19.97 18.02
C ASP A 217 -11.26 19.34 16.84
N TYR A 218 -12.09 20.13 16.15
CA TYR A 218 -12.97 19.68 15.07
C TYR A 218 -12.64 20.41 13.76
N ARG A 219 -11.93 19.74 12.86
CA ARG A 219 -11.37 20.39 11.65
C ARG A 219 -11.59 19.65 10.35
N ASN A 220 -11.68 20.37 9.23
CA ASN A 220 -11.67 19.76 7.89
C ASN A 220 -12.71 18.65 7.64
N ASN A 221 -13.86 18.70 8.31
CA ASN A 221 -14.95 17.76 8.09
C ASN A 221 -15.90 18.27 7.01
N VAL A 222 -16.57 17.34 6.33
CA VAL A 222 -17.67 17.64 5.40
C VAL A 222 -18.99 17.30 6.07
N VAL A 223 -19.85 18.30 6.24
CA VAL A 223 -21.19 18.15 6.80
C VAL A 223 -22.22 18.38 5.70
N TYR A 224 -23.03 17.37 5.40
CA TYR A 224 -24.00 17.42 4.31
C TYR A 224 -25.42 17.05 4.73
N ASN A 225 -26.39 17.80 4.20
CA ASN A 225 -27.81 17.44 4.26
C ASN A 225 -28.34 17.18 5.68
N TRP A 226 -27.94 18.02 6.64
CA TRP A 226 -28.54 17.98 7.96
C TRP A 226 -30.02 18.37 7.90
N GLY A 227 -30.84 17.89 8.83
CA GLY A 227 -32.29 18.12 8.82
C GLY A 227 -32.70 19.45 9.43
N TYR A 228 -33.03 19.43 10.71
CA TYR A 228 -33.53 20.60 11.44
C TYR A 228 -32.48 21.27 12.31
N ASN A 229 -31.30 20.66 12.51
CA ASN A 229 -30.17 21.29 13.17
C ASN A 229 -28.83 20.69 12.68
N SER A 230 -27.73 21.42 12.84
CA SER A 230 -26.38 20.97 12.52
C SER A 230 -25.70 20.38 13.77
N SER A 231 -24.76 21.10 14.37
CA SER A 231 -24.09 20.78 15.64
C SER A 231 -24.67 21.60 16.80
N TYR A 232 -24.66 21.06 18.02
CA TYR A 232 -25.10 21.77 19.25
C TYR A 232 -24.50 21.14 20.51
N GLY A 233 -24.84 21.66 21.71
CA GLY A 233 -24.38 21.14 23.00
C GLY A 233 -23.19 21.91 23.56
N GLY A 234 -22.31 21.22 24.27
CA GLY A 234 -21.07 21.78 24.79
C GLY A 234 -21.26 22.65 26.04
N GLU A 235 -22.23 22.29 26.89
CA GLU A 235 -22.37 22.86 28.22
C GLU A 235 -21.05 22.69 29.00
N ALA A 236 -20.71 23.66 29.85
CA ALA A 236 -19.42 23.68 30.54
C ALA A 236 -19.18 22.43 31.39
N GLN A 237 -20.20 21.90 32.07
CA GLN A 237 -20.02 20.78 33.01
C GLN A 237 -21.02 19.64 32.81
N GLN A 238 -20.59 18.41 33.04
CA GLN A 238 -21.49 17.28 33.25
C GLN A 238 -22.08 17.38 34.66
N VAL A 239 -23.39 17.64 34.76
CA VAL A 239 -24.05 17.70 36.07
C VAL A 239 -23.91 16.36 36.78
N GLY A 240 -23.47 16.44 38.04
CA GLY A 240 -23.27 15.28 38.89
C GLY A 240 -21.91 14.58 38.70
N ASN A 241 -21.04 15.06 37.80
CA ASN A 241 -19.71 14.49 37.62
C ASN A 241 -18.62 15.58 37.58
N PRO A 242 -17.82 15.74 38.65
CA PRO A 242 -16.81 16.80 38.73
C PRO A 242 -15.59 16.56 37.83
N ASN A 243 -15.46 15.38 37.20
CA ASN A 243 -14.35 15.09 36.29
C ASN A 243 -14.53 15.74 34.91
N PHE A 244 -15.71 16.29 34.63
CA PHE A 244 -16.10 16.89 33.36
C PHE A 244 -16.69 18.26 33.66
N ASP A 245 -15.81 19.23 33.90
CA ASP A 245 -16.12 20.52 34.56
C ASP A 245 -15.88 21.76 33.68
N PHE A 246 -15.32 21.58 32.47
CA PHE A 246 -15.27 22.60 31.43
C PHE A 246 -15.41 21.99 30.03
N THR A 247 -15.73 22.84 29.05
CA THR A 247 -15.78 22.51 27.62
C THR A 247 -15.04 23.59 26.84
N THR A 248 -14.11 23.19 25.96
CA THR A 248 -13.40 24.08 25.04
C THR A 248 -13.30 23.42 23.66
N ILE A 249 -13.79 24.07 22.62
CA ILE A 249 -13.93 23.49 21.28
C ILE A 249 -13.34 24.44 20.22
N ASN A 250 -12.49 23.91 19.36
CA ASN A 250 -12.11 24.51 18.09
C ASN A 250 -12.99 23.92 16.97
N MET A 251 -13.56 24.74 16.10
CA MET A 251 -14.29 24.35 14.89
C MET A 251 -13.71 25.10 13.69
N ILE A 252 -12.80 24.44 12.95
CA ILE A 252 -11.96 25.13 11.96
C ILE A 252 -11.98 24.45 10.59
N GLY A 253 -12.13 25.22 9.52
CA GLY A 253 -11.89 24.68 8.17
C GLY A 253 -12.85 23.58 7.73
N ASN A 254 -14.06 23.49 8.29
CA ASN A 254 -15.06 22.49 7.90
C ASN A 254 -15.92 23.00 6.72
N TYR A 255 -16.40 22.09 5.89
CA TYR A 255 -17.26 22.38 4.74
C TYR A 255 -18.70 21.97 5.01
N TYR A 256 -19.60 22.94 5.09
CA TYR A 256 -21.03 22.76 5.32
C TYR A 256 -21.81 22.94 4.03
N LYS A 257 -22.57 21.92 3.64
CA LYS A 257 -23.42 21.93 2.46
C LYS A 257 -24.84 21.53 2.82
N ALA A 258 -25.76 22.50 2.79
CA ALA A 258 -27.19 22.23 2.95
C ALA A 258 -27.68 21.32 1.82
N GLY A 259 -28.55 20.37 2.14
CA GLY A 259 -29.14 19.43 1.19
C GLY A 259 -30.67 19.48 1.18
N PRO A 260 -31.32 18.56 0.45
CA PRO A 260 -32.78 18.48 0.34
C PRO A 260 -33.54 18.39 1.68
N ALA A 261 -32.94 17.81 2.73
CA ALA A 261 -33.53 17.73 4.07
C ALA A 261 -33.35 19.00 4.90
N THR A 262 -32.41 19.88 4.52
CA THR A 262 -32.02 21.01 5.35
C THR A 262 -33.10 22.08 5.39
N SER A 263 -33.67 22.23 6.59
CA SER A 263 -34.72 23.18 6.89
C SER A 263 -34.23 24.61 6.64
N SER A 264 -35.08 25.43 6.01
CA SER A 264 -34.68 26.76 5.51
C SER A 264 -34.05 27.70 6.54
N GLY A 265 -34.42 27.57 7.82
CA GLY A 265 -33.93 28.43 8.91
C GLY A 265 -32.61 27.99 9.55
N VAL A 266 -31.99 26.90 9.08
CA VAL A 266 -30.72 26.38 9.65
C VAL A 266 -29.70 26.05 8.55
N ARG A 267 -29.91 26.54 7.32
CA ARG A 267 -29.04 26.25 6.18
C ARG A 267 -27.67 26.91 6.27
N ASP A 268 -27.57 27.99 7.03
CA ASP A 268 -26.37 28.76 7.30
C ASP A 268 -25.74 28.46 8.67
N ARG A 269 -26.33 27.55 9.44
CA ARG A 269 -25.92 27.21 10.79
C ARG A 269 -24.69 26.29 10.80
N ILE A 270 -23.64 26.75 11.45
CA ILE A 270 -22.45 25.95 11.80
C ILE A 270 -22.73 25.18 13.09
N VAL A 271 -23.10 25.89 14.16
CA VAL A 271 -23.31 25.31 15.49
C VAL A 271 -24.28 26.15 16.34
N GLU A 272 -24.98 25.50 17.26
CA GLU A 272 -25.87 26.11 18.26
C GLU A 272 -25.39 25.73 19.69
N PRO A 273 -24.41 26.45 20.26
CA PRO A 273 -23.92 26.19 21.62
C PRO A 273 -25.04 26.20 22.65
N SER A 274 -24.98 25.27 23.61
CA SER A 274 -25.98 25.13 24.68
C SER A 274 -25.37 25.44 26.04
N ALA A 275 -26.18 26.04 26.92
CA ALA A 275 -25.90 26.19 28.35
C ALA A 275 -27.22 26.04 29.14
N ARG A 276 -27.15 25.66 30.41
CA ARG A 276 -28.33 25.59 31.30
C ARG A 276 -28.58 26.89 32.06
N GLY A 277 -27.80 27.94 31.77
CA GLY A 277 -27.83 29.24 32.41
C GLY A 277 -26.42 29.76 32.65
N SER A 278 -26.34 30.99 33.17
CA SER A 278 -25.06 31.65 33.43
C SER A 278 -24.14 30.85 34.36
N GLY A 279 -22.88 30.69 33.95
CA GLY A 279 -21.87 29.87 34.60
C GLY A 279 -21.75 28.43 34.04
N ASP A 280 -22.49 28.10 32.99
CA ASP A 280 -22.49 26.79 32.32
C ASP A 280 -22.11 26.88 30.84
N GLU A 281 -21.53 28.00 30.43
CA GLU A 281 -21.14 28.30 29.05
C GLU A 281 -19.84 27.58 28.65
N GLY A 282 -19.86 26.78 27.58
CA GLY A 282 -18.64 26.26 26.95
C GLY A 282 -17.85 27.35 26.20
N SER A 283 -16.55 27.11 25.99
CA SER A 283 -15.66 27.99 25.22
C SER A 283 -15.51 27.53 23.78
N TRP A 284 -15.62 28.45 22.82
CA TRP A 284 -15.68 28.13 21.39
C TRP A 284 -14.76 29.03 20.57
N TYR A 285 -14.01 28.43 19.66
CA TYR A 285 -13.37 29.10 18.56
C TYR A 285 -13.93 28.56 17.24
N VAL A 286 -14.47 29.45 16.40
CA VAL A 286 -15.11 29.08 15.11
C VAL A 286 -14.52 29.95 14.01
N ALA A 287 -13.79 29.33 13.06
CA ALA A 287 -13.08 30.05 12.00
C ALA A 287 -12.90 29.19 10.73
N ASP A 288 -12.69 29.85 9.59
CA ASP A 288 -12.33 29.25 8.29
C ASP A 288 -13.29 28.17 7.73
N ASN A 289 -14.46 28.00 8.34
CA ASN A 289 -15.49 27.12 7.85
C ASN A 289 -16.16 27.74 6.61
N VAL A 290 -16.47 26.90 5.64
CA VAL A 290 -17.20 27.29 4.43
C VAL A 290 -18.62 26.79 4.55
N VAL A 291 -19.59 27.69 4.35
CA VAL A 291 -21.01 27.35 4.31
C VAL A 291 -21.53 27.63 2.90
N GLU A 292 -21.73 26.57 2.12
CA GLU A 292 -22.06 26.65 0.70
C GLU A 292 -23.37 27.43 0.48
N GLY A 293 -23.31 28.47 -0.34
CA GLY A 293 -24.44 29.36 -0.60
C GLY A 293 -24.58 30.53 0.39
N TYR A 294 -23.74 30.61 1.42
CA TYR A 294 -23.78 31.64 2.47
C TYR A 294 -22.41 32.33 2.63
N PRO A 295 -22.02 33.19 1.67
CA PRO A 295 -20.69 33.83 1.68
C PRO A 295 -20.48 34.72 2.91
N ALA A 296 -21.50 35.41 3.42
CA ALA A 296 -21.36 36.23 4.62
C ALA A 296 -20.98 35.40 5.86
N VAL A 297 -21.53 34.19 6.00
CA VAL A 297 -21.15 33.26 7.08
C VAL A 297 -19.78 32.64 6.81
N SER A 298 -19.44 32.36 5.56
CA SER A 298 -18.10 31.87 5.20
C SER A 298 -17.01 32.92 5.49
N ASP A 299 -17.31 34.20 5.26
CA ASP A 299 -16.40 35.33 5.56
C ASP A 299 -16.32 35.64 7.07
N ASN A 300 -17.40 35.37 7.82
CA ASN A 300 -17.47 35.55 9.26
C ASN A 300 -18.32 34.46 9.91
N ASN A 301 -17.67 33.38 10.33
CA ASN A 301 -18.34 32.19 10.86
C ASN A 301 -19.20 32.45 12.10
N TRP A 302 -18.94 33.52 12.86
CA TRP A 302 -19.77 33.88 14.01
C TRP A 302 -21.21 34.27 13.62
N LEU A 303 -21.48 34.53 12.33
CA LEU A 303 -22.85 34.72 11.82
C LEU A 303 -23.62 33.39 11.69
N GLY A 304 -22.95 32.24 11.72
CA GLY A 304 -23.56 30.90 11.71
C GLY A 304 -23.57 30.23 13.09
N VAL A 305 -23.33 30.99 14.15
CA VAL A 305 -23.39 30.52 15.55
C VAL A 305 -24.68 31.02 16.17
N ASP A 306 -25.61 30.11 16.43
CA ASP A 306 -27.02 30.44 16.77
C ASP A 306 -27.36 30.34 18.27
N GLY A 307 -26.39 30.02 19.14
CA GLY A 307 -26.59 29.97 20.60
C GLY A 307 -26.63 31.36 21.25
N ASP A 308 -27.24 31.47 22.43
CA ASP A 308 -27.33 32.74 23.18
C ASP A 308 -26.34 32.80 24.37
N GLU A 309 -25.82 31.66 24.81
CA GLU A 309 -24.98 31.53 26.01
C GLU A 309 -23.74 30.67 25.71
N TYR A 310 -22.63 31.32 25.36
CA TYR A 310 -21.33 30.71 25.11
C TYR A 310 -20.18 31.69 25.39
N ILE A 311 -18.98 31.16 25.59
CA ILE A 311 -17.74 31.95 25.67
C ILE A 311 -17.07 31.93 24.31
N ARG A 312 -16.99 33.10 23.66
CA ARG A 312 -16.22 33.28 22.41
C ARG A 312 -14.74 33.41 22.71
N LEU A 313 -13.92 32.60 22.04
CA LEU A 313 -12.48 32.71 22.02
C LEU A 313 -12.02 33.54 20.82
N ASP A 314 -10.98 34.36 21.03
CA ASP A 314 -10.37 35.18 19.97
C ASP A 314 -9.29 34.43 19.18
N GLN A 315 -8.78 33.32 19.73
CA GLN A 315 -7.78 32.42 19.15
C GLN A 315 -8.17 30.97 19.47
N PRO A 316 -7.77 30.00 18.64
CA PRO A 316 -7.98 28.60 18.99
C PRO A 316 -7.23 28.28 20.29
N TRP A 317 -7.74 27.31 21.05
CA TRP A 317 -6.91 26.70 22.08
C TRP A 317 -5.76 25.93 21.41
N ASP A 318 -4.64 25.78 22.12
CA ASP A 318 -3.41 25.18 21.61
C ASP A 318 -3.58 23.65 21.44
N ALA A 319 -4.24 23.27 20.35
CA ALA A 319 -4.50 21.89 19.97
C ALA A 319 -3.32 21.29 19.22
N MET A 320 -3.15 19.96 19.32
CA MET A 320 -2.20 19.22 18.50
C MET A 320 -2.45 19.52 17.02
N ALA A 321 -1.38 19.86 16.28
CA ALA A 321 -1.48 20.14 14.87
C ALA A 321 -1.82 18.88 14.06
N ILE A 322 -2.63 19.08 13.03
CA ILE A 322 -2.86 18.11 11.94
C ILE A 322 -2.38 18.75 10.64
N ASN A 323 -2.35 17.96 9.58
CA ASN A 323 -2.14 18.40 8.21
C ASN A 323 -3.41 19.11 7.69
N GLU A 324 -3.60 20.32 8.21
CA GLU A 324 -4.78 21.13 7.99
C GLU A 324 -4.89 21.57 6.53
N GLN A 325 -6.07 21.35 5.95
CA GLN A 325 -6.41 21.81 4.60
C GLN A 325 -7.31 23.04 4.65
N THR A 326 -7.49 23.72 3.51
CA THR A 326 -8.64 24.61 3.36
C THR A 326 -9.94 23.79 3.38
N ALA A 327 -11.06 24.37 3.80
CA ALA A 327 -12.36 23.67 3.79
C ALA A 327 -12.72 23.12 2.40
N GLN A 328 -12.36 23.84 1.33
CA GLN A 328 -12.61 23.42 -0.05
C GLN A 328 -11.74 22.24 -0.49
N ASP A 329 -10.49 22.18 -0.03
CA ASP A 329 -9.61 21.06 -0.35
C ASP A 329 -9.97 19.84 0.50
N ALA A 330 -10.30 20.04 1.78
CA ALA A 330 -10.91 19.03 2.64
C ALA A 330 -12.15 18.40 1.99
N PHE A 331 -13.04 19.22 1.40
CA PHE A 331 -14.21 18.69 0.66
C PHE A 331 -13.83 17.71 -0.44
N LYS A 332 -12.75 17.98 -1.19
CA LYS A 332 -12.30 17.09 -2.27
C LYS A 332 -11.65 15.83 -1.71
N SER A 333 -10.73 15.98 -0.76
CA SER A 333 -9.98 14.86 -0.18
C SER A 333 -10.90 13.91 0.58
N VAL A 334 -11.79 14.43 1.44
CA VAL A 334 -12.79 13.62 2.18
C VAL A 334 -13.63 12.80 1.22
N LEU A 335 -14.21 13.40 0.18
CA LEU A 335 -15.05 12.67 -0.79
C LEU A 335 -14.28 11.71 -1.69
N SER A 336 -12.96 11.66 -1.59
CA SER A 336 -12.12 10.72 -2.32
C SER A 336 -11.71 9.54 -1.43
N HIS A 337 -11.37 9.80 -0.16
CA HIS A 337 -10.69 8.82 0.69
C HIS A 337 -11.54 8.28 1.86
N VAL A 338 -12.49 9.06 2.40
CA VAL A 338 -13.24 8.76 3.66
C VAL A 338 -13.91 7.38 3.72
N GLY A 339 -14.08 6.80 4.90
CA GLY A 339 -14.86 5.58 5.16
C GLY A 339 -14.11 4.30 4.81
N ALA A 340 -14.79 3.16 4.96
CA ALA A 340 -14.27 1.84 4.62
C ALA A 340 -14.13 1.72 3.11
N SER A 341 -13.07 2.32 2.57
CA SER A 341 -12.78 2.40 1.15
C SER A 341 -11.97 1.23 0.62
N LEU A 342 -11.36 0.46 1.52
CA LEU A 342 -10.62 -0.77 1.24
C LEU A 342 -11.35 -2.01 1.76
N PRO A 343 -11.21 -3.16 1.08
CA PRO A 343 -10.64 -3.32 -0.27
C PRO A 343 -11.46 -2.63 -1.37
N SER A 344 -12.72 -2.29 -1.10
CA SER A 344 -13.55 -1.46 -1.96
C SER A 344 -14.66 -0.79 -1.16
N ARG A 345 -15.18 0.35 -1.63
CA ARG A 345 -16.43 0.94 -1.11
C ARG A 345 -17.62 0.13 -1.58
N ASP A 346 -18.61 -0.04 -0.71
CA ASP A 346 -19.88 -0.65 -1.11
C ASP A 346 -20.85 0.35 -1.77
N SER A 347 -22.04 -0.13 -2.13
CA SER A 347 -23.05 0.67 -2.83
C SER A 347 -23.67 1.79 -1.99
N VAL A 348 -23.66 1.67 -0.65
CA VAL A 348 -24.23 2.69 0.25
C VAL A 348 -23.26 3.86 0.34
N ASP A 349 -22.01 3.58 0.69
CA ASP A 349 -20.97 4.60 0.84
C ASP A 349 -20.75 5.33 -0.51
N SER A 350 -20.68 4.56 -1.61
CA SER A 350 -20.52 5.10 -2.96
C SER A 350 -21.68 6.03 -3.35
N ARG A 351 -22.92 5.67 -3.03
CA ARG A 351 -24.08 6.53 -3.30
C ARG A 351 -23.98 7.84 -2.53
N ILE A 352 -23.71 7.78 -1.23
CA ILE A 352 -23.70 8.96 -0.36
C ILE A 352 -22.66 9.97 -0.83
N ILE A 353 -21.47 9.50 -1.23
CA ILE A 353 -20.44 10.38 -1.81
C ILE A 353 -20.95 11.09 -3.06
N GLN A 354 -21.60 10.36 -3.97
CA GLN A 354 -22.14 10.96 -5.20
C GLN A 354 -23.24 11.97 -4.88
N GLU A 355 -24.07 11.69 -3.89
CA GLU A 355 -25.11 12.60 -3.42
C GLU A 355 -24.53 13.89 -2.82
N VAL A 356 -23.48 13.79 -2.01
CA VAL A 356 -22.78 14.95 -1.44
C VAL A 356 -22.13 15.78 -2.55
N ARG A 357 -21.47 15.12 -3.52
CA ARG A 357 -20.89 15.80 -4.70
C ARG A 357 -21.98 16.56 -5.46
N ALA A 358 -23.10 15.90 -5.77
CA ALA A 358 -24.18 16.46 -6.57
C ALA A 358 -25.08 17.46 -5.80
N GLY A 359 -25.06 17.45 -4.47
CA GLY A 359 -26.03 18.20 -3.66
C GLY A 359 -27.45 17.64 -3.77
N THR A 360 -27.58 16.33 -3.93
CA THR A 360 -28.87 15.63 -4.10
C THR A 360 -29.14 14.62 -2.97
N ALA A 361 -30.33 14.03 -2.97
CA ALA A 361 -30.64 12.84 -2.20
C ALA A 361 -31.46 11.90 -3.10
N THR A 362 -31.01 10.65 -3.29
CA THR A 362 -31.65 9.73 -4.25
C THR A 362 -32.91 9.11 -3.67
N PHE A 363 -32.88 8.77 -2.37
CA PHE A 363 -33.96 8.05 -1.69
C PHE A 363 -34.75 8.95 -0.74
N VAL A 364 -35.97 8.51 -0.41
CA VAL A 364 -36.93 9.16 0.50
C VAL A 364 -37.19 10.65 0.25
N SER A 365 -36.93 11.14 -0.97
CA SER A 365 -37.02 12.53 -1.45
C SER A 365 -36.07 13.54 -0.80
N ASN A 366 -35.63 13.31 0.44
CA ASN A 366 -34.74 14.21 1.16
C ASN A 366 -33.50 13.54 1.77
N GLY A 367 -33.37 12.21 1.66
CA GLY A 367 -32.23 11.44 2.17
C GLY A 367 -32.25 11.11 3.67
N LEU A 368 -33.28 11.51 4.44
CA LEU A 368 -33.42 11.11 5.84
C LEU A 368 -34.25 9.82 5.93
N ILE A 369 -33.59 8.68 5.93
CA ILE A 369 -34.24 7.36 5.91
C ILE A 369 -34.99 7.06 7.22
N GLU A 370 -35.92 6.10 7.17
CA GLU A 370 -36.60 5.50 8.32
C GLU A 370 -36.11 4.07 8.58
N SER A 371 -35.59 3.40 7.56
CA SER A 371 -35.01 2.07 7.65
C SER A 371 -34.03 1.82 6.50
N PRO A 372 -33.10 0.87 6.62
CA PRO A 372 -32.20 0.55 5.51
C PRO A 372 -32.91 0.06 4.25
N SER A 373 -34.13 -0.46 4.38
CA SER A 373 -34.95 -0.85 3.21
C SER A 373 -35.30 0.32 2.30
N ASP A 374 -35.33 1.55 2.82
CA ASP A 374 -35.56 2.78 2.04
C ASP A 374 -34.45 3.07 1.02
N VAL A 375 -33.27 2.49 1.26
CA VAL A 375 -32.04 2.74 0.52
C VAL A 375 -31.49 1.50 -0.17
N GLY A 376 -32.33 0.48 -0.32
CA GLY A 376 -32.00 -0.78 -1.01
C GLY A 376 -31.56 -1.92 -0.10
N GLY A 377 -31.48 -1.69 1.22
CA GLY A 377 -31.07 -2.67 2.22
C GLY A 377 -29.57 -2.95 2.23
N TRP A 378 -29.20 -4.07 2.84
CA TRP A 378 -27.83 -4.50 3.06
C TRP A 378 -27.08 -4.82 1.75
N PRO A 379 -25.96 -4.12 1.45
CA PRO A 379 -25.09 -4.48 0.35
C PRO A 379 -24.58 -5.91 0.48
N THR A 380 -24.48 -6.61 -0.65
CA THR A 380 -23.77 -7.88 -0.71
C THR A 380 -22.28 -7.62 -0.87
N LEU A 381 -21.48 -7.99 0.14
CA LEU A 381 -20.02 -7.95 0.05
C LEU A 381 -19.53 -9.31 -0.49
N SER A 382 -19.07 -9.32 -1.74
CA SER A 382 -18.64 -10.55 -2.41
C SER A 382 -17.25 -10.97 -1.95
N SER A 383 -17.08 -12.26 -1.66
CA SER A 383 -15.79 -12.79 -1.21
C SER A 383 -14.93 -13.34 -2.33
N THR A 384 -13.63 -13.05 -2.22
CA THR A 384 -12.57 -13.78 -2.91
C THR A 384 -11.83 -14.65 -1.88
N PRO A 385 -11.04 -15.64 -2.32
CA PRO A 385 -10.11 -16.33 -1.44
C PRO A 385 -9.16 -15.32 -0.79
N ALA A 386 -8.86 -15.50 0.50
CA ALA A 386 -7.76 -14.80 1.14
C ALA A 386 -6.42 -15.29 0.55
N PRO A 387 -5.38 -14.43 0.51
CA PRO A 387 -4.02 -14.84 0.15
C PRO A 387 -3.52 -16.02 1.00
N ALA A 388 -2.63 -16.83 0.45
CA ALA A 388 -1.97 -17.89 1.21
C ALA A 388 -1.07 -17.28 2.30
N ASP A 389 -1.12 -17.88 3.48
CA ASP A 389 -0.41 -17.52 4.71
C ASP A 389 -0.22 -18.86 5.42
N ASN A 390 1.01 -19.39 5.38
CA ASN A 390 1.31 -20.77 5.75
C ASN A 390 1.42 -20.95 7.27
N ASP A 391 1.90 -19.93 7.97
CA ASP A 391 2.19 -19.96 9.39
C ASP A 391 1.14 -19.23 10.25
N HIS A 392 0.14 -18.60 9.60
CA HIS A 392 -1.03 -17.96 10.19
C HIS A 392 -0.68 -16.74 11.04
N ASP A 393 0.28 -15.96 10.57
CA ASP A 393 0.79 -14.80 11.28
C ASP A 393 0.17 -13.47 10.83
N GLY A 394 -0.73 -13.52 9.83
CA GLY A 394 -1.45 -12.38 9.29
C GLY A 394 -0.78 -11.73 8.09
N MET A 395 0.42 -12.17 7.69
CA MET A 395 1.14 -11.72 6.52
C MET A 395 1.05 -12.79 5.40
N PRO A 396 0.78 -12.39 4.13
CA PRO A 396 0.77 -13.36 3.03
C PRO A 396 2.17 -13.82 2.64
N ASN A 397 2.31 -15.11 2.28
CA ASN A 397 3.59 -15.70 1.85
C ASN A 397 4.30 -14.88 0.75
N GLU A 398 3.53 -14.37 -0.23
CA GLU A 398 4.08 -13.58 -1.34
C GLU A 398 4.60 -12.20 -0.89
N TRP A 399 3.97 -11.62 0.13
CA TRP A 399 4.41 -10.37 0.73
C TRP A 399 5.69 -10.56 1.52
N GLU A 400 5.76 -11.64 2.31
CA GLU A 400 6.91 -12.02 3.12
C GLU A 400 8.15 -12.34 2.27
N LEU A 401 7.99 -13.18 1.24
CA LEU A 401 9.08 -13.56 0.33
C LEU A 401 9.71 -12.34 -0.36
N ARG A 402 8.90 -11.34 -0.73
CA ARG A 402 9.39 -10.08 -1.32
C ARG A 402 10.23 -9.24 -0.35
N ARG A 403 10.04 -9.41 0.96
CA ARG A 403 10.84 -8.77 2.01
C ARG A 403 11.96 -9.67 2.54
N GLY A 404 12.01 -10.92 2.09
CA GLY A 404 13.00 -11.91 2.53
C GLY A 404 12.72 -12.43 3.93
N LEU A 405 11.45 -12.42 4.33
CA LEU A 405 10.94 -13.08 5.53
C LEU A 405 10.68 -14.56 5.24
N ASP A 406 10.49 -15.36 6.30
CA ASP A 406 10.27 -16.80 6.19
C ASP A 406 8.77 -17.10 6.33
N PRO A 407 8.06 -17.47 5.23
CA PRO A 407 6.61 -17.68 5.25
C PRO A 407 6.15 -18.86 6.11
N ASP A 408 7.08 -19.61 6.71
CA ASP A 408 6.79 -20.69 7.64
C ASP A 408 7.18 -20.32 9.12
N LEU A 409 7.48 -19.04 9.43
CA LEU A 409 7.96 -18.54 10.73
C LEU A 409 7.08 -17.45 11.37
N ALA A 410 5.95 -17.84 11.97
CA ALA A 410 4.96 -16.89 12.50
C ALA A 410 5.44 -15.90 13.59
N SER A 411 6.63 -16.08 14.16
CA SER A 411 7.16 -15.14 15.16
C SER A 411 7.73 -13.86 14.54
N ASP A 412 8.15 -13.90 13.28
CA ASP A 412 8.80 -12.77 12.64
C ASP A 412 7.80 -11.65 12.29
N ARG A 413 6.48 -11.87 12.34
CA ARG A 413 5.47 -10.79 12.35
C ARG A 413 5.73 -9.66 13.34
N ASN A 414 6.42 -9.97 14.45
CA ASN A 414 6.77 -9.06 15.54
C ASN A 414 8.23 -8.59 15.49
N ASP A 415 9.01 -9.07 14.51
CA ASP A 415 10.30 -8.46 14.17
C ASP A 415 10.05 -7.15 13.39
N ASP A 416 11.13 -6.44 13.09
CA ASP A 416 11.15 -5.12 12.45
C ASP A 416 12.29 -5.14 11.42
N PHE A 417 11.98 -5.53 10.18
CA PHE A 417 13.00 -5.83 9.17
C PHE A 417 13.77 -4.59 8.68
N ASP A 418 13.21 -3.39 8.82
CA ASP A 418 13.83 -2.12 8.40
C ASP A 418 14.21 -1.22 9.57
N SER A 419 13.95 -1.65 10.80
CA SER A 419 14.35 -0.99 12.05
C SER A 419 13.80 0.43 12.18
N ASP A 420 12.56 0.63 11.72
CA ASP A 420 11.87 1.92 11.75
C ASP A 420 10.91 2.08 12.93
N GLY A 421 10.65 1.00 13.68
CA GLY A 421 9.78 0.97 14.85
C GLY A 421 8.43 0.27 14.64
N TYR A 422 8.06 -0.07 13.41
CA TYR A 422 6.90 -0.90 13.10
C TYR A 422 7.26 -2.38 13.09
N THR A 423 6.30 -3.22 13.49
CA THR A 423 6.48 -4.67 13.28
C THR A 423 6.24 -5.03 11.81
N ASN A 424 6.78 -6.16 11.36
CA ASN A 424 6.53 -6.67 10.00
C ASN A 424 5.03 -6.77 9.69
N LEU A 425 4.21 -7.19 10.67
CA LEU A 425 2.75 -7.17 10.51
C LEU A 425 2.20 -5.76 10.29
N GLU A 426 2.66 -4.77 11.05
CA GLU A 426 2.23 -3.38 10.87
C GLU A 426 2.63 -2.85 9.49
N GLU A 427 3.84 -3.16 9.01
CA GLU A 427 4.27 -2.85 7.65
C GLU A 427 3.27 -3.38 6.60
N TYR A 428 2.88 -4.65 6.71
CA TYR A 428 1.86 -5.22 5.83
C TYR A 428 0.51 -4.48 5.92
N LEU A 429 0.05 -4.18 7.14
CA LEU A 429 -1.20 -3.46 7.36
C LEU A 429 -1.18 -2.02 6.86
N ASN A 430 -0.03 -1.37 6.96
CA ASN A 430 0.22 0.01 6.55
C ASN A 430 0.26 0.11 5.03
N GLU A 431 0.95 -0.81 4.35
CA GLU A 431 0.98 -0.87 2.89
C GLU A 431 -0.41 -1.14 2.28
N LEU A 432 -1.18 -2.06 2.88
CA LEU A 432 -2.57 -2.29 2.48
C LEU A 432 -3.41 -1.03 2.69
N GLY A 433 -3.28 -0.40 3.86
CA GLY A 433 -4.07 0.75 4.30
C GLY A 433 -3.60 2.10 3.76
N ALA A 434 -2.61 2.12 2.87
CA ALA A 434 -2.00 3.33 2.35
C ALA A 434 -3.03 4.21 1.60
N PHE A 435 -3.02 5.50 1.90
CA PHE A 435 -3.81 6.54 1.24
C PHE A 435 -2.91 7.77 1.04
N PRO A 436 -3.16 8.60 0.01
CA PRO A 436 -2.27 9.70 -0.31
C PRO A 436 -2.33 10.78 0.76
N ALA A 437 -1.17 11.28 1.15
CA ALA A 437 -1.04 12.43 2.00
C ALA A 437 -1.60 13.69 1.31
N VAL A 438 -2.05 14.65 2.12
CA VAL A 438 -2.76 15.85 1.63
C VAL A 438 -1.85 16.83 0.88
N THR A 439 -0.53 16.73 1.07
CA THR A 439 0.50 17.44 0.31
C THR A 439 1.72 16.55 0.13
N ALA A 440 2.69 17.00 -0.68
CA ALA A 440 3.98 16.32 -0.81
C ALA A 440 4.74 16.29 0.54
N LEU A 441 5.46 15.20 0.79
CA LEU A 441 6.27 14.99 1.98
C LEU A 441 7.70 15.45 1.69
N ASN A 442 8.18 16.49 2.37
CA ASN A 442 9.58 16.89 2.23
C ASN A 442 10.45 16.13 3.22
N PHE A 443 11.55 15.59 2.71
CA PHE A 443 12.64 15.03 3.49
C PHE A 443 13.48 16.19 4.05
N HIS A 444 13.63 16.23 5.37
CA HIS A 444 14.47 17.22 6.06
C HIS A 444 15.62 16.58 6.84
N GLY A 445 15.64 15.25 7.00
CA GLY A 445 16.75 14.53 7.64
C GLY A 445 17.00 14.94 9.10
N GLY A 446 15.91 15.16 9.86
CA GLY A 446 15.97 15.74 11.20
C GLY A 446 16.63 14.83 12.24
N MET A 447 16.45 13.52 12.10
CA MET A 447 16.96 12.48 13.00
C MET A 447 18.19 11.77 12.42
N SER A 448 18.16 11.49 11.11
CA SER A 448 19.21 10.80 10.38
C SER A 448 19.15 11.11 8.89
N THR A 449 19.89 10.38 8.06
CA THR A 449 19.74 10.42 6.60
C THR A 449 18.87 9.29 6.07
N ARG A 450 18.36 8.39 6.92
CA ARG A 450 17.61 7.20 6.50
C ARG A 450 16.25 7.62 5.92
N PHE A 451 15.89 7.07 4.77
CA PHE A 451 14.60 7.28 4.12
C PHE A 451 13.46 6.71 4.96
N ALA A 452 13.69 5.55 5.59
CA ALA A 452 12.70 4.83 6.41
C ALA A 452 12.40 5.50 7.76
N GLU A 453 13.20 6.47 8.21
CA GLU A 453 12.97 7.07 9.53
C GLU A 453 11.84 8.10 9.45
N GLU A 454 10.71 7.84 10.11
CA GLU A 454 9.53 8.72 10.12
C GLU A 454 9.87 10.18 10.48
N GLY A 455 10.73 10.37 11.49
CA GLY A 455 11.15 11.69 11.96
C GLY A 455 12.06 12.47 11.00
N ASN A 456 12.30 11.97 9.78
CA ASN A 456 13.01 12.68 8.73
C ASN A 456 12.09 13.36 7.70
N TRP A 457 10.77 13.18 7.81
CA TRP A 457 9.78 13.75 6.90
C TRP A 457 8.94 14.84 7.59
N ASP A 458 8.45 15.81 6.81
CA ASP A 458 7.59 16.89 7.33
C ASP A 458 6.32 16.39 8.03
N PHE A 459 5.89 15.17 7.68
CA PHE A 459 4.88 14.43 8.41
C PHE A 459 5.56 13.32 9.20
N ASP A 460 5.03 12.98 10.38
CA ASP A 460 5.57 11.93 11.26
C ASP A 460 5.34 10.48 10.70
N TRP A 461 5.54 10.24 9.40
CA TRP A 461 5.35 8.96 8.71
C TRP A 461 6.14 8.88 7.40
N GLN A 462 6.49 7.66 6.98
CA GLN A 462 7.15 7.40 5.70
C GLN A 462 6.21 7.66 4.50
N PRO A 463 6.73 8.08 3.33
CA PRO A 463 5.97 8.11 2.09
C PRO A 463 5.47 6.71 1.70
N SER A 464 4.22 6.63 1.26
CA SER A 464 3.63 5.44 0.66
C SER A 464 3.75 5.45 -0.86
N ARG A 465 3.38 4.34 -1.49
CA ARG A 465 3.27 4.19 -2.96
C ARG A 465 2.30 5.17 -3.65
N LEU A 466 1.57 5.98 -2.89
CA LEU A 466 0.62 6.98 -3.39
C LEU A 466 1.12 8.42 -3.21
N ASP A 467 2.27 8.58 -2.55
CA ASP A 467 2.74 9.89 -2.11
C ASP A 467 3.77 10.51 -3.06
N THR A 468 3.82 11.84 -3.03
CA THR A 468 4.94 12.58 -3.60
C THR A 468 5.96 12.85 -2.50
N ALA A 469 7.11 12.17 -2.56
CA ALA A 469 8.25 12.40 -1.69
C ALA A 469 9.21 13.41 -2.33
N VAL A 470 9.69 14.38 -1.56
CA VAL A 470 10.55 15.46 -2.05
C VAL A 470 11.84 15.46 -1.25
N VAL A 471 12.98 15.41 -1.93
CA VAL A 471 14.31 15.62 -1.33
C VAL A 471 14.83 16.98 -1.80
N PRO A 472 14.53 18.08 -1.08
CA PRO A 472 14.83 19.44 -1.53
C PRO A 472 16.30 19.82 -1.30
N ALA A 473 16.97 19.17 -0.34
CA ALA A 473 18.37 19.39 -0.02
C ALA A 473 18.96 18.19 0.75
N GLY A 474 20.29 18.12 0.84
CA GLY A 474 20.97 17.10 1.64
C GLY A 474 20.96 15.72 0.98
N THR A 475 21.07 14.67 1.79
CA THR A 475 21.09 13.28 1.30
C THR A 475 20.03 12.45 2.03
N ALA A 476 19.14 11.84 1.27
CA ALA A 476 18.29 10.73 1.72
C ALA A 476 18.94 9.40 1.32
N VAL A 477 18.97 8.43 2.23
CA VAL A 477 19.63 7.13 2.06
C VAL A 477 18.59 6.02 2.20
N VAL A 478 18.46 5.19 1.17
CA VAL A 478 17.74 3.92 1.22
C VAL A 478 18.73 2.82 1.50
N ASP A 479 18.60 2.24 2.69
CA ASP A 479 19.46 1.18 3.23
C ASP A 479 18.67 -0.02 3.79
N ALA A 480 17.34 0.00 3.65
CA ALA A 480 16.43 -1.05 4.11
C ALA A 480 15.46 -1.45 2.99
N LYS A 481 14.67 -2.49 3.24
CA LYS A 481 13.59 -2.95 2.35
C LYS A 481 12.29 -2.27 2.76
N GLY A 482 11.28 -2.22 1.91
CA GLY A 482 9.94 -1.75 2.28
C GLY A 482 9.64 -0.30 1.90
N GLN A 483 10.57 0.43 1.29
CA GLN A 483 10.38 1.86 1.03
C GLN A 483 9.65 2.09 -0.28
N HIS A 484 8.67 3.00 -0.23
CA HIS A 484 7.80 3.32 -1.36
C HIS A 484 7.73 4.82 -1.63
N ALA A 485 7.35 5.17 -2.85
CA ALA A 485 6.81 6.46 -3.22
C ALA A 485 5.93 6.30 -4.46
N GLY A 486 4.93 7.16 -4.62
CA GLY A 486 4.31 7.36 -5.93
C GLY A 486 5.28 8.09 -6.85
N THR A 487 5.69 9.29 -6.42
CA THR A 487 6.67 10.12 -7.12
C THR A 487 7.79 10.52 -6.17
N ILE A 488 9.03 10.55 -6.65
CA ILE A 488 10.16 11.15 -5.92
C ILE A 488 10.72 12.34 -6.70
N GLN A 489 10.89 13.47 -6.03
CA GLN A 489 11.51 14.66 -6.59
C GLN A 489 12.83 14.99 -5.88
N VAL A 490 13.96 14.91 -6.58
CA VAL A 490 15.28 15.24 -6.05
C VAL A 490 15.72 16.60 -6.58
N ALA A 491 15.85 17.58 -5.67
CA ALA A 491 16.12 18.98 -5.99
C ALA A 491 15.13 19.60 -7.03
N PRO A 492 13.81 19.64 -6.73
CA PRO A 492 12.78 20.12 -7.68
C PRO A 492 12.79 21.63 -7.99
N HIS A 493 13.62 22.44 -7.33
CA HIS A 493 13.66 23.89 -7.55
C HIS A 493 15.07 24.41 -7.82
N SER A 494 15.16 25.46 -8.64
CA SER A 494 16.42 26.13 -8.97
C SER A 494 17.19 26.55 -7.71
N GLY A 495 18.50 26.31 -7.70
CA GLY A 495 19.39 26.60 -6.57
C GLY A 495 19.42 25.52 -5.49
N GLN A 496 18.60 24.47 -5.59
CA GLN A 496 18.66 23.32 -4.69
C GLN A 496 19.81 22.37 -5.06
N SER A 497 20.33 21.68 -4.05
CA SER A 497 21.31 20.61 -4.21
C SER A 497 20.97 19.46 -3.28
N ALA A 498 20.64 18.30 -3.86
CA ALA A 498 20.12 17.15 -3.12
C ALA A 498 20.58 15.82 -3.71
N ARG A 499 20.56 14.79 -2.87
CA ARG A 499 21.04 13.45 -3.21
C ARG A 499 20.07 12.38 -2.68
N LEU A 500 19.78 11.38 -3.50
CA LEU A 500 19.15 10.13 -3.10
C LEU A 500 20.15 8.99 -3.32
N ASP A 501 20.51 8.31 -2.25
CA ASP A 501 21.46 7.19 -2.27
C ASP A 501 20.75 5.89 -1.98
N ILE A 502 20.71 4.99 -2.96
CA ILE A 502 20.30 3.61 -2.76
C ILE A 502 21.59 2.78 -2.61
N ASN A 503 21.82 2.31 -1.39
CA ASN A 503 23.03 1.57 -1.00
C ASN A 503 22.71 0.30 -0.19
N GLY A 504 21.44 -0.12 -0.18
CA GLY A 504 20.95 -1.33 0.44
C GLY A 504 19.45 -1.47 0.22
N GLY A 505 18.93 -2.66 0.54
CA GLY A 505 17.49 -2.98 0.48
C GLY A 505 16.81 -2.61 -0.83
N TRP A 506 15.61 -1.99 -0.80
CA TRP A 506 14.89 -1.62 -2.03
C TRP A 506 14.02 -0.39 -1.90
N LEU A 507 13.86 0.33 -3.02
CA LEU A 507 12.94 1.45 -3.18
C LEU A 507 12.04 1.22 -4.40
N GLU A 508 10.72 1.29 -4.19
CA GLU A 508 9.72 1.27 -5.26
C GLU A 508 9.16 2.67 -5.50
N VAL A 509 9.32 3.18 -6.72
CA VAL A 509 8.76 4.46 -7.18
C VAL A 509 7.73 4.18 -8.28
N VAL A 510 6.45 4.13 -7.92
CA VAL A 510 5.37 3.65 -8.80
C VAL A 510 5.28 4.47 -10.10
N ASP A 511 5.33 5.79 -9.99
CA ASP A 511 5.09 6.69 -11.11
C ASP A 511 6.40 7.24 -11.69
N THR A 512 7.06 8.17 -10.99
CA THR A 512 8.19 8.93 -11.56
C THR A 512 9.25 9.28 -10.53
N LEU A 513 10.51 9.09 -10.91
CA LEU A 513 11.68 9.66 -10.24
C LEU A 513 12.21 10.85 -11.04
N GLU A 514 12.06 12.05 -10.47
CA GLU A 514 12.43 13.32 -11.09
C GLU A 514 13.75 13.83 -10.52
N ILE A 515 14.77 13.98 -11.37
CA ILE A 515 16.12 14.35 -10.95
C ILE A 515 16.49 15.75 -11.46
N ALA A 516 16.57 16.69 -10.52
CA ALA A 516 17.00 18.08 -10.69
C ALA A 516 16.13 18.91 -11.66
N ALA A 517 15.52 19.96 -11.14
CA ALA A 517 14.96 21.01 -11.99
C ALA A 517 16.05 21.85 -12.68
N ALA A 518 15.61 22.71 -13.61
CA ALA A 518 16.52 23.63 -14.29
C ALA A 518 17.24 24.55 -13.30
N GLY A 519 18.58 24.49 -13.30
CA GLY A 519 19.42 25.27 -12.38
C GLY A 519 19.52 24.69 -10.97
N ALA A 520 19.14 23.43 -10.76
CA ALA A 520 19.39 22.66 -9.54
C ALA A 520 20.52 21.63 -9.76
N ASP A 521 21.04 21.03 -8.68
CA ASP A 521 22.03 19.95 -8.67
C ASP A 521 21.45 18.74 -7.91
N GLY A 522 20.77 17.86 -8.64
CA GLY A 522 20.12 16.67 -8.08
C GLY A 522 20.87 15.41 -8.49
N GLN A 523 21.10 14.51 -7.54
CA GLN A 523 21.85 13.28 -7.80
C GLN A 523 21.11 12.07 -7.26
N VAL A 524 20.99 11.02 -8.07
CA VAL A 524 20.54 9.70 -7.62
C VAL A 524 21.67 8.72 -7.86
N ASN A 525 22.03 7.96 -6.84
CA ASN A 525 23.11 6.96 -6.92
C ASN A 525 22.57 5.60 -6.53
N LEU A 526 22.69 4.64 -7.44
CA LEU A 526 22.46 3.23 -7.18
C LEU A 526 23.82 2.54 -7.09
N SER A 527 24.16 2.12 -5.87
CA SER A 527 25.45 1.50 -5.55
C SER A 527 25.32 0.09 -4.99
N ASP A 528 24.17 -0.21 -4.40
CA ASP A 528 23.72 -1.54 -3.96
C ASP A 528 22.19 -1.47 -3.81
N GLY A 529 21.54 -2.57 -3.41
CA GLY A 529 20.08 -2.63 -3.27
C GLY A 529 19.35 -2.62 -4.61
N GLU A 530 18.06 -2.29 -4.59
CA GLU A 530 17.19 -2.33 -5.76
C GLU A 530 16.38 -1.03 -5.90
N LEU A 531 16.32 -0.49 -7.12
CA LEU A 531 15.44 0.61 -7.48
C LEU A 531 14.45 0.13 -8.53
N ARG A 532 13.18 0.06 -8.15
CA ARG A 532 12.06 -0.16 -9.07
C ARG A 532 11.42 1.16 -9.37
N VAL A 533 11.23 1.49 -10.64
CA VAL A 533 10.73 2.81 -11.03
C VAL A 533 9.89 2.77 -12.30
N GLY A 534 8.75 3.45 -12.28
CA GLY A 534 7.97 3.69 -13.48
C GLY A 534 8.78 4.45 -14.54
N THR A 535 8.97 5.74 -14.32
CA THR A 535 9.73 6.61 -15.24
C THR A 535 10.86 7.34 -14.53
N VAL A 536 12.05 7.40 -15.14
CA VAL A 536 13.15 8.26 -14.67
C VAL A 536 13.31 9.46 -15.58
N THR A 537 13.19 10.66 -15.03
CA THR A 537 13.40 11.93 -15.74
C THR A 537 14.57 12.70 -15.13
N LYS A 538 15.28 13.48 -15.96
CA LYS A 538 16.50 14.16 -15.53
C LYS A 538 16.69 15.51 -16.21
N GLY A 539 16.78 16.57 -15.41
CA GLY A 539 17.17 17.89 -15.90
C GLY A 539 18.65 18.00 -16.23
N ILE A 540 19.05 19.15 -16.78
CA ILE A 540 20.43 19.42 -17.20
C ILE A 540 21.44 19.31 -16.04
N GLY A 541 21.03 19.70 -14.82
CA GLY A 541 21.85 19.59 -13.61
C GLY A 541 21.69 18.26 -12.86
N GLY A 542 20.93 17.31 -13.42
CA GLY A 542 20.68 16.02 -12.78
C GLY A 542 21.76 14.99 -13.12
N ALA A 543 22.12 14.14 -12.15
CA ALA A 543 22.97 12.97 -12.32
C ALA A 543 22.25 11.69 -11.89
N PHE A 544 22.39 10.62 -12.68
CA PHE A 544 21.90 9.29 -12.36
C PHE A 544 23.06 8.30 -12.49
N ASN A 545 23.57 7.84 -11.36
CA ASN A 545 24.83 7.10 -11.28
C ASN A 545 24.56 5.63 -10.94
N LEU A 546 24.79 4.75 -11.91
CA LEU A 546 24.64 3.31 -11.78
C LEU A 546 26.01 2.65 -11.59
N THR A 547 26.31 2.25 -10.35
CA THR A 547 27.63 1.69 -9.97
C THR A 547 27.55 0.31 -9.33
N GLY A 548 26.34 -0.14 -8.98
CA GLY A 548 26.02 -1.44 -8.40
C GLY A 548 24.50 -1.55 -8.22
N GLY A 549 24.02 -2.53 -7.47
CA GLY A 549 22.59 -2.75 -7.25
C GLY A 549 21.82 -3.19 -8.49
N VAL A 550 20.49 -3.18 -8.40
CA VAL A 550 19.55 -3.59 -9.45
C VAL A 550 18.64 -2.42 -9.83
N LEU A 551 18.57 -2.10 -11.11
CA LEU A 551 17.62 -1.14 -11.67
C LEU A 551 16.55 -1.86 -12.48
N SER A 552 15.30 -1.72 -12.07
CA SER A 552 14.12 -2.12 -12.82
C SER A 552 13.29 -0.89 -13.18
N ALA A 553 13.49 -0.36 -14.38
CA ALA A 553 12.81 0.84 -14.87
C ALA A 553 11.88 0.52 -16.04
N ASN A 554 10.65 1.05 -16.08
CA ASN A 554 9.82 0.93 -17.28
C ASN A 554 10.34 1.88 -18.38
N ILE A 555 10.64 3.15 -18.01
CA ILE A 555 11.09 4.18 -18.94
C ILE A 555 12.24 4.99 -18.34
N VAL A 556 13.28 5.25 -19.13
CA VAL A 556 14.35 6.21 -18.84
C VAL A 556 14.38 7.25 -19.95
N GLU A 557 14.10 8.52 -19.63
CA GLU A 557 13.90 9.58 -20.64
C GLU A 557 15.19 10.24 -21.16
N PHE A 558 16.35 9.60 -20.98
CA PHE A 558 17.66 10.16 -21.32
C PHE A 558 18.66 9.06 -21.65
N ASP A 559 19.85 9.46 -22.13
CA ASP A 559 20.97 8.54 -22.37
C ASP A 559 21.38 7.82 -21.07
N LEU A 560 21.21 6.50 -21.05
CA LEU A 560 21.50 5.68 -19.88
C LEU A 560 22.92 5.14 -19.92
N VAL A 561 23.69 5.41 -18.87
CA VAL A 561 25.06 4.90 -18.72
C VAL A 561 25.12 3.97 -17.50
N ASN A 562 25.45 2.71 -17.73
CA ASN A 562 25.67 1.71 -16.69
C ASN A 562 27.17 1.47 -16.46
N ASN A 563 27.63 1.68 -15.23
CA ASN A 563 29.03 1.49 -14.83
C ASN A 563 29.19 0.40 -13.75
N GLY A 564 28.21 -0.49 -13.57
CA GLY A 564 28.35 -1.60 -12.63
C GLY A 564 27.05 -2.17 -12.04
N ALA A 565 25.90 -1.56 -12.32
CA ALA A 565 24.61 -2.07 -11.87
C ALA A 565 24.13 -3.25 -12.73
N THR A 566 23.14 -3.97 -12.21
CA THR A 566 22.29 -4.87 -12.99
C THR A 566 21.11 -4.08 -13.54
N ILE A 567 20.88 -4.11 -14.85
CA ILE A 567 19.62 -3.65 -15.46
C ILE A 567 18.72 -4.88 -15.61
N SER A 568 17.55 -4.86 -14.99
CA SER A 568 16.58 -5.96 -14.98
C SER A 568 15.20 -5.45 -15.41
N PRO A 569 14.73 -5.70 -16.64
CA PRO A 569 13.44 -5.19 -17.10
C PRO A 569 12.25 -5.76 -16.31
N GLY A 570 11.58 -4.93 -15.51
CA GLY A 570 10.41 -5.35 -14.72
C GLY A 570 10.74 -6.11 -13.43
N GLU A 571 9.70 -6.62 -12.76
CA GLU A 571 9.80 -7.51 -11.58
C GLU A 571 9.80 -9.00 -11.96
N SER A 572 9.25 -9.29 -13.14
CA SER A 572 9.40 -10.55 -13.86
C SER A 572 9.54 -10.16 -15.34
N VAL A 573 9.22 -11.06 -16.28
CA VAL A 573 9.26 -10.79 -17.72
C VAL A 573 8.60 -9.43 -18.04
N GLY A 574 9.41 -8.48 -18.47
CA GLY A 574 9.06 -7.08 -18.58
C GLY A 574 9.83 -6.35 -19.67
N ALA A 575 9.72 -5.03 -19.68
CA ALA A 575 10.42 -4.20 -20.65
C ALA A 575 10.95 -2.91 -20.04
N THR A 576 12.12 -2.48 -20.51
CA THR A 576 12.72 -1.18 -20.20
C THR A 576 12.90 -0.41 -21.48
N THR A 577 12.36 0.80 -21.54
CA THR A 577 12.54 1.72 -22.68
C THR A 577 13.54 2.81 -22.31
N VAL A 578 14.57 3.01 -23.14
CA VAL A 578 15.56 4.10 -23.02
C VAL A 578 15.35 5.08 -24.17
N LEU A 579 14.88 6.29 -23.84
CA LEU A 579 14.69 7.39 -24.79
C LEU A 579 16.00 8.16 -25.02
N GLY A 580 16.99 7.46 -25.55
CA GLY A 580 18.33 7.96 -25.83
C GLY A 580 19.25 6.82 -26.23
N GLY A 581 20.56 7.01 -26.06
CA GLY A 581 21.54 5.95 -26.16
C GLY A 581 21.68 5.13 -24.87
N LEU A 582 22.06 3.86 -25.00
CA LEU A 582 22.41 2.99 -23.88
C LEU A 582 23.90 2.65 -23.92
N SER A 583 24.62 2.88 -22.83
CA SER A 583 26.03 2.50 -22.69
C SER A 583 26.24 1.55 -21.52
N LEU A 584 26.49 0.28 -21.81
CA LEU A 584 26.85 -0.75 -20.82
C LEU A 584 28.37 -0.84 -20.72
N ASN A 585 28.99 -0.04 -19.85
CA ASN A 585 30.44 -0.05 -19.68
C ASN A 585 30.91 -1.27 -18.85
N SER A 586 30.12 -1.62 -17.84
CA SER A 586 30.28 -2.78 -16.94
C SER A 586 28.95 -3.06 -16.24
N GLY A 587 28.90 -4.12 -15.42
CA GLY A 587 27.68 -4.57 -14.76
C GLY A 587 26.99 -5.68 -15.53
N VAL A 588 25.69 -5.84 -15.33
CA VAL A 588 24.90 -6.95 -15.87
C VAL A 588 23.68 -6.42 -16.61
N LEU A 589 23.37 -7.01 -17.77
CA LEU A 589 22.01 -7.01 -18.31
C LEU A 589 21.38 -8.35 -17.93
N ALA A 590 20.35 -8.32 -17.09
CA ALA A 590 19.58 -9.50 -16.72
C ALA A 590 18.37 -9.63 -17.65
N ILE A 591 18.17 -10.82 -18.22
CA ILE A 591 17.08 -11.15 -19.13
C ILE A 591 16.38 -12.40 -18.64
N GLU A 592 15.08 -12.29 -18.39
CA GLU A 592 14.22 -13.40 -18.03
C GLU A 592 13.51 -14.00 -19.23
N LEU A 593 13.37 -15.33 -19.23
CA LEU A 593 12.63 -16.10 -20.22
C LEU A 593 11.65 -17.02 -19.48
N ALA A 594 10.36 -16.75 -19.60
CA ALA A 594 9.32 -17.62 -19.05
C ALA A 594 8.72 -18.56 -20.12
N SER A 595 8.75 -18.16 -21.40
CA SER A 595 8.25 -18.99 -22.49
C SER A 595 8.80 -18.51 -23.85
N PRO A 596 8.53 -19.22 -24.98
CA PRO A 596 8.96 -18.76 -26.30
C PRO A 596 8.47 -17.36 -26.70
N SER A 597 7.41 -16.85 -26.05
CA SER A 597 6.82 -15.53 -26.31
C SER A 597 6.90 -14.57 -25.12
N GLN A 598 7.48 -14.99 -23.99
CA GLN A 598 7.64 -14.18 -22.79
C GLN A 598 9.11 -14.10 -22.47
N VAL A 599 9.71 -12.99 -22.89
CA VAL A 599 11.11 -12.65 -22.74
C VAL A 599 11.21 -11.17 -22.37
N ASP A 600 12.20 -10.83 -21.55
CA ASP A 600 12.54 -9.43 -21.32
C ASP A 600 12.96 -8.71 -22.60
N LEU A 601 12.64 -7.42 -22.65
CA LEU A 601 13.02 -6.56 -23.76
C LEU A 601 13.58 -5.22 -23.27
N VAL A 602 14.75 -4.84 -23.79
CA VAL A 602 15.26 -3.47 -23.66
C VAL A 602 15.09 -2.73 -24.97
N ASP A 603 14.22 -1.73 -25.01
CA ASP A 603 14.00 -0.89 -26.20
C ASP A 603 14.80 0.41 -26.11
N VAL A 604 15.79 0.58 -26.98
CA VAL A 604 16.66 1.76 -27.02
C VAL A 604 16.36 2.56 -28.29
N THR A 605 15.95 3.81 -28.13
CA THR A 605 15.61 4.66 -29.30
C THR A 605 16.83 5.23 -30.03
N GLY A 606 18.00 5.21 -29.39
CA GLY A 606 19.30 5.55 -29.97
C GLY A 606 20.22 4.34 -30.12
N GLY A 607 21.53 4.59 -30.12
CA GLY A 607 22.55 3.55 -30.23
C GLY A 607 22.83 2.85 -28.89
N ALA A 608 23.18 1.56 -28.96
CA ALA A 608 23.56 0.75 -27.80
C ALA A 608 25.03 0.32 -27.86
N SER A 609 25.81 0.62 -26.82
CA SER A 609 27.15 0.10 -26.61
C SER A 609 27.12 -1.05 -25.62
N LEU A 610 27.50 -2.23 -26.06
CA LEU A 610 27.49 -3.47 -25.29
C LEU A 610 28.84 -3.70 -24.60
N GLY A 611 28.76 -4.04 -23.32
CA GLY A 611 29.85 -4.41 -22.42
C GLY A 611 29.24 -5.03 -21.16
N GLY A 612 30.06 -5.36 -20.16
CA GLY A 612 29.59 -6.12 -18.98
C GLY A 612 29.08 -7.52 -19.36
N ASP A 613 28.29 -8.13 -18.48
CA ASP A 613 27.80 -9.50 -18.64
C ASP A 613 26.31 -9.53 -19.04
N LEU A 614 25.91 -10.52 -19.83
CA LEU A 614 24.51 -10.85 -20.10
C LEU A 614 24.13 -12.10 -19.30
N VAL A 615 23.23 -11.95 -18.34
CA VAL A 615 22.72 -13.06 -17.53
C VAL A 615 21.30 -13.37 -17.95
N VAL A 616 21.07 -14.63 -18.32
CA VAL A 616 19.77 -15.17 -18.70
C VAL A 616 19.22 -16.03 -17.56
N SER A 617 18.04 -15.68 -17.07
CA SER A 617 17.28 -16.43 -16.06
C SER A 617 16.08 -17.11 -16.73
N LEU A 618 15.89 -18.39 -16.43
CA LEU A 618 14.75 -19.17 -16.93
C LEU A 618 13.70 -19.30 -15.83
N LEU A 619 12.47 -18.90 -16.14
CA LEU A 619 11.36 -18.90 -15.18
C LEU A 619 10.38 -20.04 -15.46
N ASP A 620 9.52 -20.33 -14.49
CA ASP A 620 8.38 -21.27 -14.63
C ASP A 620 8.74 -22.67 -15.17
N GLY A 621 9.97 -23.13 -14.88
CA GLY A 621 10.47 -24.41 -15.37
C GLY A 621 10.77 -24.45 -16.87
N PHE A 622 10.80 -23.28 -17.53
CA PHE A 622 11.18 -23.17 -18.92
C PHE A 622 12.63 -23.64 -19.13
N SER A 623 12.85 -24.50 -20.10
CA SER A 623 14.17 -25.04 -20.44
C SER A 623 14.27 -25.23 -21.95
N PRO A 624 14.59 -24.16 -22.70
CA PRO A 624 14.61 -24.21 -24.15
C PRO A 624 15.84 -24.96 -24.66
N THR A 625 15.63 -25.94 -25.53
CA THR A 625 16.72 -26.61 -26.28
C THR A 625 16.96 -26.00 -27.65
N THR A 626 16.00 -25.21 -28.13
CA THR A 626 16.08 -24.37 -29.34
C THR A 626 15.28 -23.10 -29.10
N GLY A 627 15.59 -22.03 -29.81
CA GLY A 627 14.83 -20.79 -29.73
C GLY A 627 15.69 -19.57 -30.02
N SER A 628 15.01 -18.47 -30.37
CA SER A 628 15.64 -17.20 -30.63
C SER A 628 14.69 -16.07 -30.24
N TRP A 629 15.19 -15.08 -29.51
CA TRP A 629 14.40 -14.00 -28.94
C TRP A 629 15.09 -12.66 -29.18
N VAL A 630 14.31 -11.64 -29.50
CA VAL A 630 14.81 -10.25 -29.47
C VAL A 630 14.83 -9.83 -28.00
N ILE A 631 16.02 -9.49 -27.49
CA ILE A 631 16.22 -9.06 -26.11
C ILE A 631 16.56 -7.57 -26.01
N MET A 632 16.96 -6.96 -27.13
CA MET A 632 17.18 -5.52 -27.20
C MET A 632 16.91 -4.99 -28.61
N THR A 633 16.37 -3.79 -28.72
CA THR A 633 16.26 -3.01 -29.97
C THR A 633 17.09 -1.73 -29.85
N ALA A 634 17.79 -1.34 -30.92
CA ALA A 634 18.60 -0.11 -30.98
C ALA A 634 18.81 0.34 -32.43
N THR A 635 19.11 1.63 -32.67
CA THR A 635 19.43 2.13 -34.02
C THR A 635 20.73 1.54 -34.57
N ASP A 636 21.66 1.24 -33.67
CA ASP A 636 22.94 0.62 -33.95
C ASP A 636 23.51 -0.01 -32.68
N PHE A 637 24.36 -1.03 -32.88
CA PHE A 637 25.06 -1.70 -31.79
C PHE A 637 26.57 -1.56 -31.98
N SER A 638 27.29 -1.39 -30.87
CA SER A 638 28.74 -1.42 -30.81
C SER A 638 29.21 -2.23 -29.61
N GLY A 639 30.46 -2.69 -29.62
CA GLY A 639 31.00 -3.53 -28.53
C GLY A 639 30.42 -4.95 -28.51
N SER A 640 30.61 -5.65 -27.39
CA SER A 640 30.13 -7.00 -27.12
C SER A 640 30.08 -7.24 -25.62
N PHE A 641 29.14 -8.07 -25.15
CA PHE A 641 29.20 -8.55 -23.76
C PHE A 641 30.53 -9.27 -23.48
N ALA A 642 31.07 -9.07 -22.28
CA ALA A 642 32.23 -9.76 -21.76
C ALA A 642 31.94 -11.24 -21.51
N SER A 643 30.72 -11.56 -21.07
CA SER A 643 30.22 -12.93 -20.99
C SER A 643 28.71 -13.00 -21.26
N VAL A 644 28.23 -14.19 -21.62
CA VAL A 644 26.82 -14.53 -21.80
C VAL A 644 26.55 -15.81 -21.02
N SER A 645 25.38 -15.93 -20.39
CA SER A 645 24.96 -17.17 -19.70
C SER A 645 25.23 -18.42 -20.55
N PRO A 646 25.79 -19.49 -19.96
CA PRO A 646 26.04 -20.76 -20.66
C PRO A 646 24.78 -21.29 -21.37
N GLY A 647 24.98 -21.88 -22.55
CA GLY A 647 23.88 -22.37 -23.41
C GLY A 647 23.23 -21.29 -24.26
N PHE A 648 23.68 -20.04 -24.20
CA PHE A 648 23.16 -18.94 -25.03
C PHE A 648 24.26 -18.19 -25.77
N LYS A 649 23.87 -17.59 -26.89
CA LYS A 649 24.69 -16.65 -27.66
C LYS A 649 23.83 -15.47 -28.12
N VAL A 650 24.48 -14.34 -28.39
CA VAL A 650 23.82 -13.17 -28.98
C VAL A 650 24.33 -12.88 -30.37
N SER A 651 23.45 -12.41 -31.24
CA SER A 651 23.79 -11.94 -32.58
C SER A 651 23.02 -10.67 -32.91
N GLN A 652 23.67 -9.74 -33.61
CA GLN A 652 22.99 -8.55 -34.13
C GLN A 652 22.30 -8.89 -35.46
N GLN A 653 21.03 -8.51 -35.59
CA GLN A 653 20.22 -8.69 -36.79
C GLN A 653 19.49 -7.38 -37.12
N GLY A 654 20.17 -6.49 -37.85
CA GLY A 654 19.66 -5.14 -38.12
C GLY A 654 19.60 -4.32 -36.84
N GLU A 655 18.40 -3.84 -36.51
CA GLU A 655 18.08 -3.06 -35.29
C GLU A 655 17.80 -3.94 -34.06
N ASN A 656 17.89 -5.27 -34.20
CA ASN A 656 17.62 -6.22 -33.11
C ASN A 656 18.91 -6.86 -32.60
N LEU A 657 19.03 -6.99 -31.28
CA LEU A 657 19.93 -7.92 -30.63
C LEU A 657 19.17 -9.19 -30.28
N VAL A 658 19.61 -10.30 -30.86
CA VAL A 658 18.90 -11.57 -30.81
C VAL A 658 19.69 -12.56 -29.96
N LEU A 659 19.07 -13.00 -28.87
CA LEU A 659 19.51 -14.13 -28.05
C LEU A 659 19.08 -15.43 -28.73
N SER A 660 19.96 -16.42 -28.81
CA SER A 660 19.64 -17.75 -29.32
C SER A 660 20.20 -18.84 -28.42
N VAL A 661 19.49 -19.96 -28.32
CA VAL A 661 20.03 -21.16 -27.69
C VAL A 661 21.24 -21.65 -28.50
N VAL A 662 22.33 -21.93 -27.82
CA VAL A 662 23.46 -22.67 -28.39
C VAL A 662 23.03 -24.13 -28.45
N VAL A 663 22.74 -24.61 -29.65
CA VAL A 663 22.49 -26.03 -29.86
C VAL A 663 23.84 -26.73 -29.90
N GLU A 664 24.20 -27.38 -28.79
CA GLU A 664 25.37 -28.26 -28.76
C GLU A 664 25.09 -29.47 -29.64
N LEU A 665 25.91 -29.63 -30.68
CA LEU A 665 25.90 -30.79 -31.55
C LEU A 665 27.20 -31.55 -31.31
N PRO A 666 27.19 -32.64 -30.51
CA PRO A 666 28.42 -33.39 -30.21
C PRO A 666 29.16 -33.76 -31.50
N GLY A 667 30.45 -33.47 -31.57
CA GLY A 667 31.27 -33.65 -32.76
C GLY A 667 31.40 -32.43 -33.67
N ASP A 668 30.61 -31.37 -33.48
CA ASP A 668 30.72 -30.09 -34.19
C ASP A 668 31.83 -29.23 -33.54
N PHE A 669 33.08 -29.58 -33.83
CA PHE A 669 34.26 -28.97 -33.23
C PHE A 669 34.56 -27.57 -33.74
N ASN A 670 34.02 -27.17 -34.89
CA ASN A 670 34.15 -25.81 -35.42
C ASN A 670 32.92 -24.92 -35.12
N ALA A 671 31.87 -25.51 -34.53
CA ALA A 671 30.60 -24.87 -34.17
C ALA A 671 29.85 -24.23 -35.36
N ASP A 672 29.97 -24.80 -36.56
CA ASP A 672 29.29 -24.30 -37.75
C ASP A 672 27.86 -24.85 -37.94
N GLY A 673 27.42 -25.71 -37.01
CA GLY A 673 26.09 -26.31 -36.98
C GLY A 673 25.99 -27.60 -37.78
N THR A 674 27.10 -28.11 -38.32
CA THR A 674 27.17 -29.37 -39.08
C THR A 674 28.38 -30.18 -38.63
N VAL A 675 28.20 -31.44 -38.28
CA VAL A 675 29.36 -32.33 -38.04
C VAL A 675 29.87 -32.85 -39.37
N ASP A 676 30.93 -32.26 -39.92
CA ASP A 676 31.50 -32.64 -41.21
C ASP A 676 33.05 -32.76 -41.21
N ALA A 677 33.63 -32.78 -42.41
CA ALA A 677 35.07 -32.97 -42.57
C ALA A 677 35.89 -31.77 -42.06
N ALA A 678 35.29 -30.60 -41.90
CA ALA A 678 35.92 -29.43 -41.30
C ALA A 678 36.16 -29.65 -39.80
N ASP A 679 35.22 -30.25 -39.07
CA ASP A 679 35.42 -30.60 -37.65
C ASP A 679 36.54 -31.61 -37.46
N TYR A 680 36.63 -32.58 -38.36
CA TYR A 680 37.74 -33.53 -38.36
C TYR A 680 39.09 -32.83 -38.44
N THR A 681 39.19 -31.74 -39.21
CA THR A 681 40.45 -30.97 -39.28
C THR A 681 40.74 -30.24 -37.99
N VAL A 682 39.73 -29.71 -37.29
CA VAL A 682 39.90 -29.11 -35.95
C VAL A 682 40.43 -30.14 -34.96
N TRP A 683 39.82 -31.33 -34.89
CA TRP A 683 40.30 -32.42 -34.04
C TRP A 683 41.72 -32.84 -34.39
N ARG A 684 41.99 -33.14 -35.66
CA ARG A 684 43.28 -33.67 -36.12
C ARG A 684 44.42 -32.70 -35.82
N ASP A 685 44.19 -31.41 -36.05
CA ASP A 685 45.23 -30.39 -35.93
C ASP A 685 45.57 -30.09 -34.46
N ASN A 686 44.68 -30.47 -33.53
CA ASN A 686 44.86 -30.30 -32.09
C ASN A 686 45.11 -31.61 -31.31
N LEU A 687 45.18 -32.75 -32.01
CA LEU A 687 45.35 -34.07 -31.40
C LEU A 687 46.55 -34.16 -30.45
N GLY A 688 46.29 -34.55 -29.21
CA GLY A 688 47.26 -34.67 -28.12
C GLY A 688 47.53 -33.36 -27.35
N GLY A 689 46.80 -32.28 -27.67
CA GLY A 689 46.87 -30.98 -26.99
C GLY A 689 45.67 -30.73 -26.06
N THR A 690 45.63 -29.53 -25.46
CA THR A 690 44.56 -29.07 -24.54
C THR A 690 43.65 -28.02 -25.21
N PHE A 691 43.42 -28.17 -26.51
CA PHE A 691 42.53 -27.27 -27.25
C PHE A 691 41.08 -27.58 -26.89
N ASP A 692 40.29 -26.55 -26.61
CA ASP A 692 38.87 -26.70 -26.30
C ASP A 692 38.10 -26.97 -27.60
N LEU A 693 37.45 -28.13 -27.70
CA LEU A 693 36.60 -28.51 -28.84
C LEU A 693 35.18 -27.94 -28.72
N ASN A 694 35.07 -26.76 -28.12
CA ASN A 694 33.82 -26.09 -27.76
C ASN A 694 32.91 -26.95 -26.87
N GLY A 695 33.49 -27.81 -26.03
CA GLY A 695 32.74 -28.78 -25.22
C GLY A 695 31.99 -29.86 -26.01
N ASN A 696 32.15 -29.93 -27.33
CA ASN A 696 31.46 -30.89 -28.20
C ASN A 696 32.22 -32.23 -28.33
N GLY A 697 33.33 -32.39 -27.59
CA GLY A 697 34.14 -33.62 -27.47
C GLY A 697 33.69 -34.56 -26.35
N ASP A 698 34.49 -35.57 -26.03
CA ASP A 698 34.30 -36.43 -24.85
C ASP A 698 35.01 -35.81 -23.64
N GLU A 699 34.29 -34.96 -22.92
CA GLU A 699 34.83 -34.24 -21.75
C GLU A 699 34.75 -35.06 -20.44
N THR A 700 34.85 -36.39 -20.53
CA THR A 700 34.71 -37.28 -19.37
C THR A 700 35.97 -38.10 -19.08
N GLY A 701 36.19 -38.45 -17.81
CA GLY A 701 37.26 -39.36 -17.40
C GLY A 701 38.68 -38.81 -17.69
N ASP A 702 39.56 -39.68 -18.20
CA ASP A 702 40.96 -39.34 -18.53
C ASP A 702 41.07 -38.45 -19.80
N SER A 703 39.99 -38.28 -20.55
CA SER A 703 39.93 -37.48 -21.80
C SER A 703 39.60 -36.01 -21.55
N ALA A 704 39.05 -35.66 -20.38
CA ALA A 704 38.58 -34.30 -20.08
C ALA A 704 39.68 -33.24 -20.30
N GLY A 705 39.42 -32.27 -21.17
CA GLY A 705 40.35 -31.19 -21.52
C GLY A 705 41.58 -31.61 -22.35
N THR A 706 41.61 -32.83 -22.91
CA THR A 706 42.69 -33.30 -23.81
C THR A 706 42.11 -33.85 -25.11
N VAL A 707 42.48 -33.27 -26.25
CA VAL A 707 42.01 -33.71 -27.56
C VAL A 707 42.58 -35.09 -27.89
N ASP A 708 41.76 -36.14 -27.94
CA ASP A 708 42.20 -37.52 -28.08
C ASP A 708 41.30 -38.40 -28.97
N ALA A 709 41.49 -39.72 -28.92
CA ALA A 709 40.75 -40.65 -29.76
C ALA A 709 39.25 -40.77 -29.39
N SER A 710 38.88 -40.38 -28.17
CA SER A 710 37.52 -40.40 -27.64
C SER A 710 36.70 -39.28 -28.28
N ASP A 711 37.28 -38.08 -28.44
CA ASP A 711 36.66 -36.97 -29.20
C ASP A 711 36.40 -37.37 -30.65
N TYR A 712 37.38 -38.02 -31.30
CA TYR A 712 37.20 -38.54 -32.66
C TYR A 712 36.03 -39.52 -32.75
N ALA A 713 35.79 -40.32 -31.71
CA ALA A 713 34.65 -41.22 -31.67
C ALA A 713 33.32 -40.44 -31.60
N VAL A 714 33.28 -39.34 -30.84
CA VAL A 714 32.13 -38.41 -30.77
C VAL A 714 31.86 -37.80 -32.15
N TRP A 715 32.87 -37.20 -32.80
CA TRP A 715 32.75 -36.68 -34.17
C TRP A 715 32.25 -37.75 -35.15
N ARG A 716 32.89 -38.92 -35.14
CA ARG A 716 32.56 -40.00 -36.08
C ARG A 716 31.12 -40.49 -35.88
N SER A 717 30.63 -40.52 -34.63
CA SER A 717 29.28 -40.96 -34.31
C SER A 717 28.21 -39.97 -34.77
N ASN A 718 28.57 -38.70 -34.92
CA ASN A 718 27.67 -37.62 -35.30
C ASN A 718 27.90 -37.10 -36.73
N TYR A 719 28.90 -37.63 -37.47
CA TYR A 719 29.22 -37.18 -38.83
C TYR A 719 28.02 -37.19 -39.77
N GLY A 720 27.71 -36.02 -40.34
CA GLY A 720 26.55 -35.74 -41.17
C GLY A 720 25.33 -35.21 -40.41
N ALA A 721 25.40 -35.09 -39.09
CA ALA A 721 24.37 -34.41 -38.31
C ALA A 721 24.41 -32.90 -38.57
N THR A 722 23.22 -32.29 -38.60
CA THR A 722 23.03 -30.84 -38.82
C THR A 722 22.03 -30.33 -37.81
N VAL A 723 22.26 -29.12 -37.31
CA VAL A 723 21.24 -28.40 -36.52
C VAL A 723 20.10 -28.02 -37.47
N GLN A 724 18.94 -28.65 -37.30
CA GLN A 724 17.73 -28.29 -38.07
C GLN A 724 17.22 -26.92 -37.60
N PRO A 725 16.99 -25.94 -38.50
CA PRO A 725 16.36 -24.70 -38.10
C PRO A 725 14.92 -24.97 -37.65
N ALA A 726 14.48 -24.31 -36.58
CA ALA A 726 13.08 -24.26 -36.22
C ALA A 726 12.30 -23.56 -37.36
N THR A 727 11.68 -24.35 -38.23
CA THR A 727 10.69 -23.81 -39.17
C THR A 727 9.44 -23.46 -38.39
N ASN A 728 9.01 -22.20 -38.46
CA ASN A 728 7.65 -21.79 -38.12
C ASN A 728 6.67 -22.59 -38.99
N SER A 729 6.28 -23.76 -38.51
CA SER A 729 5.17 -24.54 -39.04
C SER A 729 3.92 -24.02 -38.36
N GLU A 730 3.20 -23.12 -39.04
CA GLU A 730 1.77 -22.97 -38.77
C GLU A 730 1.17 -24.38 -38.73
N ASN A 731 0.51 -24.70 -37.61
CA ASN A 731 -0.20 -25.95 -37.42
C ASN A 731 -1.28 -26.10 -38.50
N SER A 732 -0.94 -26.75 -39.62
CA SER A 732 -1.93 -27.55 -40.34
C SER A 732 -2.21 -28.76 -39.45
N ASN A 733 -3.08 -28.57 -38.46
CA ASN A 733 -3.69 -29.67 -37.73
C ASN A 733 -4.33 -30.60 -38.77
N ALA A 734 -3.65 -31.71 -39.06
CA ALA A 734 -4.30 -32.88 -39.60
C ALA A 734 -5.36 -33.30 -38.58
N ILE A 735 -6.60 -32.96 -38.88
CA ILE A 735 -7.79 -33.43 -38.17
C ILE A 735 -7.74 -34.97 -38.17
N PRO A 736 -7.78 -35.64 -37.00
CA PRO A 736 -7.93 -37.08 -36.97
C PRO A 736 -9.30 -37.46 -37.55
N GLU A 737 -9.33 -38.10 -38.72
CA GLU A 737 -10.57 -38.68 -39.24
C GLU A 737 -10.97 -39.90 -38.38
N PRO A 738 -12.25 -40.00 -37.97
CA PRO A 738 -12.72 -41.13 -37.20
C PRO A 738 -12.69 -42.41 -38.05
N ALA A 739 -12.26 -43.52 -37.44
CA ALA A 739 -12.30 -44.84 -38.02
C ALA A 739 -13.74 -45.28 -38.32
N THR A 740 -14.23 -45.02 -39.53
CA THR A 740 -15.48 -45.58 -40.06
C THR A 740 -15.29 -46.11 -41.48
N LEU A 741 -14.67 -47.29 -41.57
CA LEU A 741 -14.80 -48.20 -42.73
C LEU A 741 -15.04 -49.63 -42.24
N LEU A 742 -16.11 -49.79 -41.47
CA LEU A 742 -16.80 -51.06 -41.27
C LEU A 742 -18.23 -50.75 -40.79
N GLN A 743 -19.07 -50.34 -41.74
CA GLN A 743 -20.53 -50.53 -41.80
C GLN A 743 -21.17 -49.47 -42.72
N LEU A 744 -21.06 -49.69 -44.04
CA LEU A 744 -21.96 -49.07 -45.01
C LEU A 744 -22.50 -50.14 -45.94
N SER A 745 -23.38 -50.99 -45.42
CA SER A 745 -24.24 -51.82 -46.26
C SER A 745 -25.49 -52.30 -45.50
N THR A 746 -26.27 -51.37 -44.95
CA THR A 746 -27.72 -51.53 -44.77
C THR A 746 -28.34 -50.17 -44.46
N LEU A 747 -29.56 -49.96 -44.98
CA LEU A 747 -30.48 -48.86 -44.70
C LEU A 747 -30.37 -47.58 -45.56
N ILE A 748 -30.44 -47.78 -46.89
CA ILE A 748 -31.40 -47.01 -47.70
C ILE A 748 -32.69 -47.84 -47.79
N ALA A 749 -33.62 -47.56 -46.88
CA ALA A 749 -35.04 -47.90 -46.85
C ALA A 749 -35.44 -47.69 -45.38
N THR A 750 -36.11 -46.62 -44.98
CA THR A 750 -37.37 -46.11 -45.50
C THR A 750 -37.57 -44.71 -44.97
N TYR A 751 -37.69 -43.77 -45.90
CA TYR A 751 -38.62 -42.67 -45.83
C TYR A 751 -40.01 -43.24 -45.48
N ARG A 752 -40.58 -42.93 -44.31
CA ARG A 752 -42.03 -42.72 -44.06
C ARG A 752 -42.37 -42.74 -42.57
N LEU A 753 -43.17 -41.73 -42.17
CA LEU A 753 -44.20 -41.76 -41.12
C LEU A 753 -43.65 -41.78 -39.68
N LEU A 754 -43.95 -40.88 -38.73
CA LEU A 754 -45.03 -39.91 -38.48
C LEU A 754 -44.44 -38.88 -37.47
N SER A 755 -44.48 -37.56 -37.63
CA SER A 755 -45.62 -36.63 -37.48
C SER A 755 -46.52 -36.84 -36.26
N PHE A 756 -46.75 -35.75 -35.51
CA PHE A 756 -47.72 -35.51 -34.41
C PHE A 756 -47.26 -35.87 -33.00
N ARG A 757 -47.52 -35.09 -31.95
CA ARG A 757 -47.91 -33.69 -31.68
C ARG A 757 -48.20 -33.63 -30.16
N HIS A 758 -47.97 -32.46 -29.56
CA HIS A 758 -48.69 -31.87 -28.39
C HIS A 758 -48.27 -32.30 -26.97
N SER A 759 -47.45 -31.46 -26.34
CA SER A 759 -47.77 -30.49 -25.25
C SER A 759 -49.08 -30.66 -24.44
N PRO A 760 -49.17 -30.17 -23.19
CA PRO A 760 -48.34 -29.13 -22.53
C PRO A 760 -47.36 -29.63 -21.48
#